data_AF-F8WY08-F1
#
_entry.id   AF-F8WY08-F1
#
_cell.length_a   1.000
_cell.length_b   1.000
_cell.length_c   1.000
_cell.angle_alpha   90.00
_cell.angle_beta   90.00
_cell.angle_gamma   90.00
#
_symmetry.space_group_name_H-M   'P 1'
#
loop_
_entity.id
_entity.type
_entity.pdbx_description
1 polymer ?
#
loop_
_entity_poly.entity_id
_entity_poly.type
_entity_poly.pdbx_seq_one_letter_code
_entity_poly.pdbx_strand_id
1 'polypeptide(L)'
;MFYQNHDMFGNILLEHLPFDSQKPVRSIYTDEHNNLWVGTKGDGIFLIKNYDKLNNVKIPSSEIIHYTTTEGLVSNLVFCFLRSKKKDIIWLGTEGPGLSYYSYKDNKIKTAINKTPNTIGKVHSICEVNDSTLWMATAGNGLLEVVVDNQAPTVEVKSINAFFPKKNDKTCNEFHSMTYDGKSTLFIGNRGGYGVTRFNITNKQYEFIPINKAESTAIGDVLSVYQSKDSVFYFGASSGLTQMQFFKNGNHTIKQFDRKSGIINDMIHGILEDKEGCIWLSTNKGLAKYNPHNDFFHNYTFPDLKVFEFSDDAYWHCPYTGRLFFGGINGLTWLEPGYSFENSYRPDLYFFGLKISGEDRPLSNYINKDTKYLEIPANIAAFSLSFIAVDYIDGENYEYSYMLEDYNNEWTDLQKSNEITFTNLPSGDYVLKVRYKNDVFNSDERFYTLHIKKLPPWYFTTWAIVGYACLFLLVCAYIIYMIRKKIINKQIQLANKIEEEQKEKLIEAKLDFFTNVTHEFCTPLTLINGVTDRIEKTPNMDNNFHKYIEILRNNVDNLNELIQEILDFRKLEESKYNLHIIKNAPVAEQIRKQSESFFSIAEQNKIRFNLQVSDKLLWNTDIICFNRIYTNLVSNAFKYTKEGGEVRVTLKADNDTLTLKVYNTGKGIEASKIPIIFDRYSILEEIGSDNQYSRTSSRNGIGLSICQSLVELLQGSIKVESEVNKYAEFIVELPQLEIKEVPVATLQESVNVVPDDNSGKSSKPIILVVDDNEDIIWLINDILSDEYIIKGANNANDALKQIENQMPELIITDIMMPEVSGLELINQIKSDKITRHIPLVIISAKISDADQSEGLDVGADAYLTKPFSPLFLRSVINRLLNTKKKLKDYYYSPESALEYSDGQVIHQEDKEFMESVISIIDSNIEEENLRPELIAEKLGTNTRNLYRRFKKITSLTPSDFIKDYRFTCAAKLLITTNLTIQEIIYKVGINNKSYFYREFSKKYNMTPKEYRQQK
;
A
#
# COMPACT_ATOMS: atom_id res chain seq x y z
N MET A 1 -11.38 -63.87 -16.15
CA MET A 1 -11.46 -64.16 -17.59
C MET A 1 -10.03 -64.06 -18.09
N PHE A 2 -9.38 -65.19 -18.39
CA PHE A 2 -7.99 -65.18 -18.86
C PHE A 2 -7.99 -64.67 -20.31
N TYR A 3 -7.63 -63.41 -20.51
CA TYR A 3 -7.40 -62.86 -21.84
C TYR A 3 -6.12 -63.53 -22.38
N GLN A 4 -6.23 -64.23 -23.51
CA GLN A 4 -5.04 -64.73 -24.19
C GLN A 4 -4.31 -63.51 -24.77
N ASN A 5 -3.17 -63.13 -24.20
CA ASN A 5 -2.25 -62.14 -24.75
C ASN A 5 -1.92 -62.53 -26.19
N HIS A 6 -2.58 -61.90 -27.15
CA HIS A 6 -1.99 -61.71 -28.46
C HIS A 6 -1.26 -60.38 -28.36
N ASP A 7 0.04 -60.44 -28.07
CA ASP A 7 0.89 -59.26 -28.08
C ASP A 7 0.75 -58.60 -29.46
N MET A 8 0.32 -57.33 -29.47
CA MET A 8 0.14 -56.54 -30.69
C MET A 8 1.41 -56.49 -31.55
N PHE A 9 2.56 -56.56 -30.88
CA PHE A 9 3.90 -56.47 -31.46
C PHE A 9 4.66 -57.79 -31.35
N GLY A 10 5.09 -58.33 -32.49
CA GLY A 10 6.16 -59.31 -32.54
C GLY A 10 7.52 -58.63 -32.61
N ASN A 11 8.56 -59.21 -32.01
CA ASN A 11 9.88 -58.59 -31.94
C ASN A 11 11.01 -59.60 -32.12
N ILE A 12 12.06 -59.17 -32.82
CA ILE A 12 13.37 -59.83 -32.86
C ILE A 12 14.42 -58.79 -32.50
N LEU A 13 15.04 -58.95 -31.32
CA LEU A 13 16.09 -58.07 -30.84
C LEU A 13 17.46 -58.57 -31.31
N LEU A 14 18.42 -57.66 -31.50
CA LEU A 14 19.78 -58.03 -31.92
C LEU A 14 20.47 -58.92 -30.86
N GLU A 15 20.13 -58.77 -29.58
CA GLU A 15 20.61 -59.63 -28.50
C GLU A 15 20.10 -61.09 -28.57
N HIS A 16 19.05 -61.34 -29.37
CA HIS A 16 18.55 -62.69 -29.62
C HIS A 16 19.35 -63.41 -30.71
N LEU A 17 20.22 -62.71 -31.44
CA LEU A 17 21.07 -63.33 -32.45
C LEU A 17 22.13 -64.22 -31.77
N PRO A 18 22.56 -65.31 -32.42
CA PRO A 18 23.57 -66.22 -31.85
C PRO A 18 25.00 -65.64 -31.83
N PHE A 19 25.19 -64.39 -32.26
CA PHE A 19 26.45 -63.66 -32.32
C PHE A 19 26.22 -62.20 -31.89
N ASP A 20 27.29 -61.52 -31.47
CA ASP A 20 27.22 -60.13 -31.02
C ASP A 20 27.11 -59.19 -32.23
N SER A 21 25.89 -58.70 -32.51
CA SER A 21 25.63 -57.68 -33.52
C SER A 21 25.07 -56.43 -32.82
N GLN A 22 25.75 -55.31 -33.03
CA GLN A 22 25.36 -54.00 -32.50
C GLN A 22 25.09 -52.99 -33.63
N LYS A 23 24.93 -53.47 -34.87
CA LYS A 23 24.70 -52.60 -36.02
C LYS A 23 23.19 -52.43 -36.25
N PRO A 24 22.70 -51.17 -36.36
CA PRO A 24 21.30 -50.89 -36.60
C PRO A 24 20.75 -51.61 -37.84
N VAL A 25 19.50 -52.05 -37.74
CA VAL A 25 18.73 -52.54 -38.88
C VAL A 25 18.45 -51.38 -39.82
N ARG A 26 18.73 -51.56 -41.11
CA ARG A 26 18.53 -50.54 -42.16
C ARG A 26 17.59 -50.98 -43.26
N SER A 27 17.34 -52.27 -43.41
CA SER A 27 16.38 -52.74 -44.41
C SER A 27 15.75 -54.05 -43.97
N ILE A 28 14.49 -54.21 -44.34
CA ILE A 28 13.69 -55.39 -43.98
C ILE A 28 12.99 -55.86 -45.24
N TYR A 29 12.96 -57.17 -45.45
CA TYR A 29 12.19 -57.80 -46.50
C TYR A 29 11.74 -59.18 -46.06
N THR A 30 10.53 -59.57 -46.44
CA THR A 30 10.02 -60.93 -46.21
C THR A 30 9.79 -61.59 -47.56
N ASP A 31 10.21 -62.84 -47.71
CA ASP A 31 9.95 -63.61 -48.93
C ASP A 31 8.71 -64.51 -48.82
N GLU A 32 8.39 -65.17 -49.93
CA GLU A 32 7.28 -66.11 -50.05
C GLU A 32 7.49 -67.42 -49.27
N HIS A 33 8.70 -67.66 -48.74
CA HIS A 33 9.08 -68.86 -47.99
C HIS A 33 9.06 -68.64 -46.47
N ASN A 34 8.44 -67.55 -46.02
CA ASN A 34 8.41 -67.15 -44.61
C ASN A 34 9.81 -66.90 -44.01
N ASN A 35 10.75 -66.40 -44.82
CA ASN A 35 12.03 -65.92 -44.34
C ASN A 35 12.03 -64.40 -44.20
N LEU A 36 12.73 -63.92 -43.19
CA LEU A 36 12.97 -62.52 -42.90
C LEU A 36 14.41 -62.16 -43.26
N TRP A 37 14.55 -61.26 -44.22
CA TRP A 37 15.79 -60.68 -44.68
C TRP A 37 16.00 -59.35 -43.96
N VAL A 38 17.08 -59.25 -43.20
CA VAL A 38 17.43 -58.08 -42.38
C VAL A 38 18.78 -57.55 -42.85
N GLY A 39 18.79 -56.38 -43.46
CA GLY A 39 20.01 -55.68 -43.83
C GLY A 39 20.42 -54.70 -42.73
N THR A 40 21.71 -54.60 -42.45
CA THR A 40 22.25 -53.79 -41.35
C THR A 40 23.20 -52.70 -41.85
N LYS A 41 23.49 -51.75 -40.96
CA LYS A 41 24.52 -50.71 -41.15
C LYS A 41 25.93 -51.20 -40.79
N GLY A 42 26.34 -52.37 -41.28
CA GLY A 42 27.74 -52.80 -41.22
C GLY A 42 28.00 -54.29 -41.02
N ASP A 43 26.99 -55.07 -40.64
CA ASP A 43 27.10 -56.52 -40.47
C ASP A 43 26.54 -57.29 -41.68
N GLY A 44 26.18 -56.62 -42.78
CA GLY A 44 25.64 -57.29 -43.97
C GLY A 44 24.17 -57.70 -43.78
N ILE A 45 23.82 -58.92 -44.19
CA ILE A 45 22.45 -59.43 -44.24
C ILE A 45 22.29 -60.64 -43.33
N PHE A 46 21.25 -60.61 -42.51
CA PHE A 46 20.74 -61.78 -41.79
C PHE A 46 19.50 -62.33 -42.49
N LEU A 47 19.53 -63.60 -42.84
CA LEU A 47 18.37 -64.34 -43.34
C LEU A 47 17.86 -65.25 -42.22
N ILE A 48 16.75 -64.88 -41.60
CA ILE A 48 16.11 -65.62 -40.51
C ILE A 48 14.95 -66.43 -41.09
N LYS A 49 15.04 -67.75 -41.01
CA LYS A 49 14.02 -68.67 -41.49
C LYS A 49 12.91 -68.82 -40.45
N ASN A 50 11.66 -68.99 -40.92
CA ASN A 50 10.50 -69.24 -40.06
C ASN A 50 10.37 -68.23 -38.90
N TYR A 51 10.62 -66.95 -39.18
CA TYR A 51 10.74 -65.90 -38.15
C TYR A 51 9.51 -65.81 -37.23
N ASP A 52 8.32 -66.16 -37.74
CA ASP A 52 7.06 -66.23 -36.98
C ASP A 52 7.13 -67.07 -35.71
N LYS A 53 7.96 -68.12 -35.69
CA LYS A 53 8.13 -69.02 -34.53
C LYS A 53 9.17 -68.53 -33.52
N LEU A 54 9.87 -67.46 -33.85
CA LEU A 54 11.05 -66.95 -33.12
C LEU A 54 10.76 -65.60 -32.44
N ASN A 55 9.49 -65.28 -32.21
CA ASN A 55 9.09 -64.04 -31.54
C ASN A 55 9.63 -63.99 -30.10
N ASN A 56 10.46 -63.00 -29.79
CA ASN A 56 11.01 -62.73 -28.46
C ASN A 56 11.79 -63.90 -27.82
N VAL A 57 12.44 -64.74 -28.65
CA VAL A 57 13.26 -65.88 -28.22
C VAL A 57 14.63 -65.82 -28.90
N LYS A 58 15.67 -66.40 -28.26
CA LYS A 58 16.99 -66.57 -28.87
C LYS A 58 16.91 -67.39 -30.16
N ILE A 59 17.48 -66.87 -31.24
CA ILE A 59 17.45 -67.47 -32.56
C ILE A 59 18.49 -68.60 -32.63
N PRO A 60 18.09 -69.84 -32.96
CA PRO A 60 19.04 -70.94 -33.18
C PRO A 60 19.96 -70.66 -34.38
N SER A 61 21.24 -71.02 -34.26
CA SER A 61 22.21 -70.87 -35.36
C SER A 61 21.83 -71.62 -36.64
N SER A 62 20.95 -72.62 -36.57
CA SER A 62 20.45 -73.36 -37.74
C SER A 62 19.38 -72.62 -38.55
N GLU A 63 18.68 -71.67 -37.93
CA GLU A 63 17.59 -70.92 -38.54
C GLU A 63 18.05 -69.55 -39.09
N ILE A 64 19.33 -69.21 -38.93
CA ILE A 64 19.90 -67.95 -39.41
C ILE A 64 21.05 -68.20 -40.37
N ILE A 65 21.07 -67.46 -41.48
CA ILE A 65 22.18 -67.42 -42.42
C ILE A 65 22.70 -65.99 -42.45
N HIS A 66 24.01 -65.83 -42.38
CA HIS A 66 24.69 -64.54 -42.38
C HIS A 66 25.45 -64.36 -43.68
N TYR A 67 25.11 -63.30 -44.43
CA TYR A 67 25.81 -62.93 -45.65
C TYR A 67 26.57 -61.62 -45.45
N THR A 68 27.86 -61.65 -45.76
CA THR A 68 28.76 -60.51 -45.74
C THR A 68 29.51 -60.38 -47.07
N THR A 69 30.51 -59.51 -47.14
CA THR A 69 31.41 -59.39 -48.29
C THR A 69 32.13 -60.69 -48.63
N THR A 70 32.35 -61.61 -47.68
CA THR A 70 32.94 -62.93 -47.95
C THR A 70 31.99 -63.86 -48.71
N GLU A 71 30.68 -63.64 -48.60
CA GLU A 71 29.64 -64.42 -49.27
C GLU A 71 29.13 -63.79 -50.58
N GLY A 72 29.78 -62.70 -51.04
CA GLY A 72 29.52 -62.09 -52.34
C GLY A 72 28.80 -60.75 -52.32
N LEU A 73 28.52 -60.17 -51.14
CA LEU A 73 28.05 -58.78 -51.06
C LEU A 73 29.15 -57.81 -51.50
N VAL A 74 28.76 -56.76 -52.22
CA VAL A 74 29.69 -55.65 -52.53
C VAL A 74 30.06 -54.85 -51.28
N SER A 75 29.14 -54.75 -50.32
CA SER A 75 29.33 -54.01 -49.07
C SER A 75 28.40 -54.55 -47.98
N ASN A 76 28.86 -54.49 -46.73
CA ASN A 76 28.07 -54.90 -45.55
C ASN A 76 27.07 -53.82 -45.09
N LEU A 77 26.97 -52.71 -45.82
CA LEU A 77 26.00 -51.63 -45.58
C LEU A 77 24.82 -51.81 -46.53
N VAL A 78 23.70 -52.31 -46.02
CA VAL A 78 22.54 -52.73 -46.84
C VAL A 78 21.31 -51.90 -46.49
N PHE A 79 20.82 -51.11 -47.45
CA PHE A 79 19.78 -50.09 -47.23
C PHE A 79 18.43 -50.42 -47.86
N CYS A 80 18.36 -51.31 -48.84
CA CYS A 80 17.05 -51.77 -49.36
C CYS A 80 17.13 -53.14 -50.02
N PHE A 81 15.96 -53.77 -50.10
CA PHE A 81 15.70 -55.00 -50.85
C PHE A 81 14.57 -54.76 -51.84
N LEU A 82 14.65 -55.37 -53.02
CA LEU A 82 13.53 -55.39 -53.97
C LEU A 82 13.43 -56.76 -54.65
N ARG A 83 12.32 -57.46 -54.41
CA ARG A 83 11.97 -58.67 -55.18
C ARG A 83 11.67 -58.28 -56.62
N SER A 84 12.38 -58.88 -57.58
CA SER A 84 12.03 -58.69 -58.99
C SER A 84 10.69 -59.36 -59.30
N LYS A 85 9.83 -58.68 -60.05
CA LYS A 85 8.55 -59.23 -60.52
C LYS A 85 8.72 -60.20 -61.71
N LYS A 86 9.92 -60.24 -62.28
CA LYS A 86 10.19 -60.88 -63.59
C LYS A 86 11.27 -61.94 -63.51
N LYS A 87 12.21 -61.79 -62.59
CA LYS A 87 13.31 -62.71 -62.35
C LYS A 87 13.18 -63.30 -60.97
N ASP A 88 13.66 -64.53 -60.82
CA ASP A 88 13.71 -65.19 -59.53
C ASP A 88 14.93 -64.73 -58.69
N ILE A 89 15.01 -63.41 -58.46
CA ILE A 89 16.09 -62.74 -57.73
C ILE A 89 15.55 -61.68 -56.77
N ILE A 90 16.40 -61.26 -55.83
CA ILE A 90 16.22 -60.06 -55.00
C ILE A 90 17.33 -59.09 -55.34
N TRP A 91 16.97 -57.86 -55.72
CA TRP A 91 17.94 -56.76 -55.84
C TRP A 91 18.32 -56.25 -54.46
N LEU A 92 19.61 -56.04 -54.23
CA LEU A 92 20.16 -55.60 -52.96
C LEU A 92 20.79 -54.21 -53.13
N GLY A 93 20.26 -53.21 -52.44
CA GLY A 93 20.81 -51.86 -52.41
C GLY A 93 21.86 -51.74 -51.31
N THR A 94 23.12 -51.53 -51.71
CA THR A 94 24.27 -51.46 -50.79
C THR A 94 25.07 -50.17 -50.98
N GLU A 95 25.97 -49.83 -50.04
CA GLU A 95 26.96 -48.76 -50.22
C GLU A 95 28.28 -49.32 -50.74
N GLY A 96 28.41 -49.45 -52.06
CA GLY A 96 29.64 -49.89 -52.71
C GLY A 96 29.48 -50.00 -54.22
N PRO A 97 30.60 -50.07 -54.97
CA PRO A 97 30.60 -49.94 -56.43
C PRO A 97 29.97 -51.16 -57.11
N GLY A 98 28.66 -51.10 -57.38
CA GLY A 98 27.95 -52.12 -58.16
C GLY A 98 26.54 -52.42 -57.67
N LEU A 99 25.91 -53.39 -58.33
CA LEU A 99 24.57 -53.87 -58.00
C LEU A 99 24.67 -55.33 -57.56
N SER A 100 24.33 -55.59 -56.29
CA SER A 100 24.25 -56.96 -55.76
C SER A 100 22.84 -57.52 -55.96
N TYR A 101 22.73 -58.82 -56.17
CA TYR A 101 21.45 -59.53 -56.20
C TYR A 101 21.57 -60.92 -55.58
N TYR A 102 20.52 -61.36 -54.89
CA TYR A 102 20.40 -62.74 -54.45
C TYR A 102 19.69 -63.56 -55.53
N SER A 103 20.29 -64.70 -55.92
CA SER A 103 19.69 -65.64 -56.86
C SER A 103 19.06 -66.80 -56.10
N TYR A 104 17.73 -66.95 -56.16
CA TYR A 104 17.04 -68.10 -55.57
C TYR A 104 17.41 -69.41 -56.26
N LYS A 105 17.71 -69.36 -57.57
CA LYS A 105 18.19 -70.52 -58.33
C LYS A 105 19.51 -71.07 -57.79
N ASP A 106 20.42 -70.19 -57.38
CA ASP A 106 21.76 -70.56 -56.92
C ASP A 106 21.91 -70.55 -55.39
N ASN A 107 20.91 -70.04 -54.67
CA ASN A 107 20.92 -69.75 -53.24
C ASN A 107 22.15 -68.96 -52.77
N LYS A 108 22.62 -68.02 -53.60
CA LYS A 108 23.82 -67.21 -53.34
C LYS A 108 23.64 -65.76 -53.78
N ILE A 109 24.37 -64.87 -53.10
CA ILE A 109 24.51 -63.48 -53.51
C ILE A 109 25.54 -63.40 -54.64
N LYS A 110 25.21 -62.62 -55.66
CA LYS A 110 26.05 -62.37 -56.83
C LYS A 110 26.10 -60.87 -57.10
N THR A 111 27.21 -60.41 -57.65
CA THR A 111 27.35 -59.03 -58.12
C THR A 111 27.13 -58.98 -59.62
N ALA A 112 26.31 -58.02 -60.08
CA ALA A 112 26.07 -57.80 -61.50
C ALA A 112 27.35 -57.30 -62.17
N ILE A 113 27.62 -57.78 -63.38
CA ILE A 113 28.79 -57.35 -64.16
C ILE A 113 28.52 -55.94 -64.68
N ASN A 114 29.29 -54.96 -64.23
CA ASN A 114 29.16 -53.58 -64.70
C ASN A 114 30.01 -53.36 -65.97
N LYS A 115 29.35 -53.18 -67.12
CA LYS A 115 30.03 -52.88 -68.41
C LYS A 115 30.20 -51.37 -68.65
N THR A 116 29.93 -50.54 -67.65
CA THR A 116 29.96 -49.08 -67.76
C THR A 116 31.05 -48.48 -66.86
N PRO A 117 31.58 -47.28 -67.20
CA PRO A 117 32.55 -46.60 -66.34
C PRO A 117 31.90 -45.99 -65.09
N ASN A 118 30.58 -45.77 -65.11
CA ASN A 118 29.85 -45.19 -64.00
C ASN A 118 29.66 -46.23 -62.90
N THR A 119 29.81 -45.80 -61.65
CA THR A 119 29.60 -46.66 -60.48
C THR A 119 28.23 -46.39 -59.87
N ILE A 120 27.70 -47.42 -59.22
CA ILE A 120 26.52 -47.32 -58.35
C ILE A 120 27.08 -47.12 -56.95
N GLY A 121 26.69 -46.05 -56.26
CA GLY A 121 27.13 -45.79 -54.89
C GLY A 121 26.08 -46.25 -53.88
N LYS A 122 25.73 -45.37 -52.94
CA LYS A 122 24.85 -45.69 -51.82
C LYS A 122 23.38 -45.69 -52.23
N VAL A 123 22.83 -46.88 -52.49
CA VAL A 123 21.45 -47.06 -52.96
C VAL A 123 20.48 -47.21 -51.78
N HIS A 124 19.62 -46.22 -51.57
CA HIS A 124 18.60 -46.24 -50.51
C HIS A 124 17.25 -46.84 -50.95
N SER A 125 16.90 -46.75 -52.24
CA SER A 125 15.66 -47.32 -52.75
C SER A 125 15.82 -47.76 -54.21
N ILE A 126 15.23 -48.89 -54.58
CA ILE A 126 15.22 -49.43 -55.94
C ILE A 126 13.78 -49.57 -56.40
N CYS A 127 13.50 -49.17 -57.65
CA CYS A 127 12.21 -49.39 -58.31
C CYS A 127 12.42 -50.07 -59.67
N GLU A 128 11.82 -51.24 -59.85
CA GLU A 128 11.78 -51.96 -61.13
C GLU A 128 10.55 -51.50 -61.92
N VAL A 129 10.77 -50.74 -63.00
CA VAL A 129 9.68 -50.21 -63.85
C VAL A 129 9.29 -51.22 -64.93
N ASN A 130 10.28 -51.89 -65.50
CA ASN A 130 10.09 -52.92 -66.51
C ASN A 130 11.21 -53.97 -66.39
N ASP A 131 11.13 -55.01 -67.20
CA ASP A 131 12.03 -56.16 -67.24
C ASP A 131 13.53 -55.80 -67.33
N SER A 132 13.88 -54.63 -67.86
CA SER A 132 15.26 -54.19 -68.12
C SER A 132 15.69 -52.92 -67.39
N THR A 133 14.78 -52.16 -66.79
CA THR A 133 15.09 -50.82 -66.26
C THR A 133 14.81 -50.74 -64.76
N LEU A 134 15.86 -50.43 -64.01
CA LEU A 134 15.82 -50.14 -62.59
C LEU A 134 16.08 -48.65 -62.38
N TRP A 135 15.25 -48.02 -61.55
CA TRP A 135 15.53 -46.70 -61.00
C TRP A 135 16.07 -46.85 -59.60
N MET A 136 17.09 -46.07 -59.25
CA MET A 136 17.73 -46.13 -57.94
C MET A 136 17.85 -44.73 -57.35
N ALA A 137 17.26 -44.54 -56.18
CA ALA A 137 17.48 -43.37 -55.35
C ALA A 137 18.80 -43.58 -54.59
N THR A 138 19.76 -42.68 -54.82
CA THR A 138 21.07 -42.78 -54.19
C THR A 138 21.42 -41.54 -53.37
N ALA A 139 22.25 -41.75 -52.35
CA ALA A 139 22.90 -40.67 -51.63
C ALA A 139 24.29 -40.43 -52.24
N GLY A 140 24.44 -39.33 -52.98
CA GLY A 140 25.70 -38.86 -53.57
C GLY A 140 25.79 -38.96 -55.10
N ASN A 141 25.16 -39.98 -55.73
CA ASN A 141 25.20 -40.17 -57.19
C ASN A 141 23.92 -39.72 -57.92
N GLY A 142 22.99 -39.08 -57.21
CA GLY A 142 21.74 -38.62 -57.78
C GLY A 142 20.75 -39.76 -58.05
N LEU A 143 19.81 -39.52 -58.95
CA LEU A 143 18.82 -40.51 -59.35
C LEU A 143 19.40 -41.30 -60.52
N LEU A 144 19.57 -42.61 -60.37
CA LEU A 144 20.17 -43.46 -61.40
C LEU A 144 19.10 -44.22 -62.18
N GLU A 145 19.18 -44.18 -63.50
CA GLU A 145 18.53 -45.12 -64.41
C GLU A 145 19.54 -46.17 -64.83
N VAL A 146 19.33 -47.41 -64.37
CA VAL A 146 20.20 -48.55 -64.60
C VAL A 146 19.49 -49.53 -65.54
N VAL A 147 20.06 -49.73 -66.72
CA VAL A 147 19.54 -50.70 -67.70
C VAL A 147 20.32 -52.00 -67.57
N VAL A 148 19.62 -53.09 -67.27
CA VAL A 148 20.18 -54.43 -67.14
C VAL A 148 19.86 -55.29 -68.36
N ASP A 149 20.79 -56.17 -68.73
CA ASP A 149 20.52 -57.18 -69.74
C ASP A 149 19.68 -58.34 -69.17
N ASN A 150 18.64 -58.70 -69.90
CA ASN A 150 17.79 -59.86 -69.59
C ASN A 150 18.14 -61.11 -70.36
N GLN A 151 18.96 -61.01 -71.41
CA GLN A 151 19.33 -62.16 -72.24
C GLN A 151 20.61 -62.84 -71.75
N ALA A 152 21.39 -62.17 -70.90
CA ALA A 152 22.61 -62.72 -70.33
C ALA A 152 22.29 -63.78 -69.24
N PRO A 153 23.05 -64.89 -69.16
CA PRO A 153 22.87 -65.92 -68.13
C PRO A 153 23.14 -65.42 -66.70
N THR A 154 23.87 -64.31 -66.58
CA THR A 154 24.10 -63.55 -65.34
C THR A 154 23.65 -62.11 -65.56
N VAL A 155 23.19 -61.43 -64.52
CA VAL A 155 22.81 -60.01 -64.64
C VAL A 155 24.02 -59.16 -65.05
N GLU A 156 23.88 -58.42 -66.15
CA GLU A 156 24.85 -57.44 -66.64
C GLU A 156 24.22 -56.05 -66.68
N VAL A 157 24.97 -55.02 -66.29
CA VAL A 157 24.56 -53.61 -66.41
C VAL A 157 25.05 -53.06 -67.75
N LYS A 158 24.12 -52.67 -68.62
CA LYS A 158 24.37 -52.12 -69.97
C LYS A 158 24.66 -50.62 -69.97
N SER A 159 23.90 -49.85 -69.19
CA SER A 159 24.04 -48.40 -69.11
C SER A 159 23.60 -47.88 -67.75
N ILE A 160 24.24 -46.80 -67.29
CA ILE A 160 23.88 -46.08 -66.07
C ILE A 160 23.80 -44.59 -66.41
N ASN A 161 22.60 -44.02 -66.35
CA ASN A 161 22.37 -42.58 -66.54
C ASN A 161 22.07 -41.94 -65.18
N ALA A 162 22.81 -40.90 -64.81
CA ALA A 162 22.63 -40.18 -63.55
C ALA A 162 21.91 -38.85 -63.77
N PHE A 163 20.87 -38.60 -62.98
CA PHE A 163 20.08 -37.37 -63.00
C PHE A 163 20.29 -36.58 -61.70
N PHE A 164 20.60 -35.28 -61.88
CA PHE A 164 20.86 -34.34 -60.79
C PHE A 164 19.94 -33.12 -60.88
N PRO A 165 18.69 -33.22 -60.39
CA PRO A 165 17.78 -32.10 -60.26
C PRO A 165 18.42 -30.86 -59.61
N LYS A 166 18.16 -29.66 -60.14
CA LYS A 166 18.70 -28.40 -59.61
C LYS A 166 17.60 -27.46 -59.14
N LYS A 167 17.75 -26.87 -57.96
CA LYS A 167 16.87 -25.83 -57.41
C LYS A 167 17.73 -24.63 -56.98
N ASN A 168 17.43 -23.44 -57.49
CA ASN A 168 18.19 -22.21 -57.18
C ASN A 168 19.71 -22.39 -57.34
N ASP A 169 20.15 -22.94 -58.48
CA ASP A 169 21.56 -23.27 -58.80
C ASP A 169 22.26 -24.29 -57.89
N LYS A 170 21.56 -24.85 -56.89
CA LYS A 170 22.08 -25.95 -56.06
C LYS A 170 21.64 -27.29 -56.63
N THR A 171 22.60 -28.20 -56.75
CA THR A 171 22.38 -29.56 -57.22
C THR A 171 21.88 -30.44 -56.07
N CYS A 172 20.76 -31.13 -56.29
CA CYS A 172 20.24 -32.14 -55.38
C CYS A 172 20.78 -33.52 -55.80
N ASN A 173 21.50 -34.18 -54.88
CA ASN A 173 22.15 -35.46 -55.12
C ASN A 173 21.93 -36.48 -53.98
N GLU A 174 21.10 -36.15 -52.99
CA GLU A 174 20.79 -37.02 -51.85
C GLU A 174 19.31 -37.42 -51.85
N PHE A 175 19.05 -38.64 -52.32
CA PHE A 175 17.71 -39.22 -52.40
C PHE A 175 17.61 -40.45 -51.48
N HIS A 176 16.69 -40.41 -50.52
CA HIS A 176 16.55 -41.44 -49.49
C HIS A 176 15.33 -42.34 -49.66
N SER A 177 14.25 -41.83 -50.26
CA SER A 177 13.04 -42.62 -50.52
C SER A 177 12.49 -42.34 -51.90
N MET A 178 11.82 -43.34 -52.46
CA MET A 178 11.24 -43.24 -53.79
C MET A 178 9.98 -44.11 -53.88
N THR A 179 8.89 -43.49 -54.33
CA THR A 179 7.62 -44.16 -54.63
C THR A 179 7.26 -43.96 -56.09
N TYR A 180 6.81 -45.04 -56.75
CA TYR A 180 6.40 -45.04 -58.15
C TYR A 180 4.88 -45.08 -58.25
N ASP A 181 4.29 -44.17 -59.03
CA ASP A 181 2.83 -44.08 -59.24
C ASP A 181 2.25 -45.23 -60.09
N GLY A 182 3.10 -46.14 -60.57
CA GLY A 182 2.71 -47.25 -61.44
C GLY A 182 2.55 -46.88 -62.91
N LYS A 183 2.72 -45.61 -63.29
CA LYS A 183 2.47 -45.10 -64.65
C LYS A 183 3.70 -44.46 -65.27
N SER A 184 4.15 -43.33 -64.74
CA SER A 184 5.22 -42.52 -65.35
C SER A 184 5.91 -41.57 -64.39
N THR A 185 5.52 -41.54 -63.12
CA THR A 185 6.01 -40.55 -62.17
C THR A 185 6.63 -41.22 -60.96
N LEU A 186 7.86 -40.81 -60.66
CA LEU A 186 8.56 -41.11 -59.42
C LEU A 186 8.41 -39.90 -58.48
N PHE A 187 8.02 -40.17 -57.24
CA PHE A 187 8.07 -39.21 -56.15
C PHE A 187 9.26 -39.55 -55.28
N ILE A 188 10.19 -38.62 -55.16
CA ILE A 188 11.50 -38.85 -54.55
C ILE A 188 11.65 -37.93 -53.35
N GLY A 189 11.93 -38.51 -52.18
CA GLY A 189 12.25 -37.77 -50.96
C GLY A 189 13.69 -37.28 -51.01
N ASN A 190 13.87 -35.96 -50.91
CA ASN A 190 15.17 -35.32 -50.98
C ASN A 190 15.67 -34.92 -49.59
N ARG A 191 16.98 -34.95 -49.40
CA ARG A 191 17.67 -34.35 -48.26
C ARG A 191 18.40 -33.06 -48.66
N GLY A 192 18.59 -32.14 -47.72
CA GLY A 192 19.12 -30.79 -47.95
C GLY A 192 18.04 -29.70 -48.07
N GLY A 193 16.82 -29.95 -47.60
CA GLY A 193 15.73 -28.97 -47.55
C GLY A 193 14.95 -28.78 -48.85
N TYR A 194 15.13 -29.66 -49.85
CA TYR A 194 14.51 -29.49 -51.18
C TYR A 194 13.06 -29.97 -51.26
N GLY A 195 12.58 -30.75 -50.28
CA GLY A 195 11.24 -31.32 -50.23
C GLY A 195 11.14 -32.60 -51.05
N VAL A 196 10.09 -32.71 -51.88
CA VAL A 196 9.84 -33.88 -52.73
C VAL A 196 10.08 -33.51 -54.19
N THR A 197 10.81 -34.36 -54.92
CA THR A 197 10.97 -34.22 -56.38
C THR A 197 9.97 -35.13 -57.08
N ARG A 198 9.13 -34.54 -57.93
CA ARG A 198 8.30 -35.27 -58.90
C ARG A 198 9.10 -35.42 -60.20
N PHE A 199 9.47 -36.65 -60.55
CA PHE A 199 10.28 -36.95 -61.73
C PHE A 199 9.47 -37.80 -62.71
N ASN A 200 9.34 -37.36 -63.96
CA ASN A 200 8.65 -38.11 -65.00
C ASN A 200 9.66 -38.97 -65.77
N ILE A 201 9.47 -40.30 -65.73
CA ILE A 201 10.43 -41.26 -66.31
C ILE A 201 10.41 -41.30 -67.83
N THR A 202 9.34 -40.81 -68.48
CA THR A 202 9.17 -40.84 -69.94
C THR A 202 9.84 -39.65 -70.61
N ASN A 203 9.59 -38.43 -70.11
CA ASN A 203 10.16 -37.21 -70.69
C ASN A 203 11.40 -36.69 -69.94
N LYS A 204 11.79 -37.35 -68.83
CA LYS A 204 12.95 -37.00 -67.97
C LYS A 204 12.88 -35.60 -67.36
N GLN A 205 11.69 -35.01 -67.27
CA GLN A 205 11.47 -33.72 -66.60
C GLN A 205 11.21 -33.92 -65.11
N TYR A 206 11.57 -32.92 -64.32
CA TYR A 206 11.37 -32.92 -62.88
C TYR A 206 10.80 -31.59 -62.38
N GLU A 207 10.10 -31.67 -61.25
CA GLU A 207 9.55 -30.53 -60.54
C GLU A 207 9.74 -30.73 -59.03
N PHE A 208 10.14 -29.67 -58.32
CA PHE A 208 10.19 -29.68 -56.86
C PHE A 208 8.85 -29.28 -56.29
N ILE A 209 8.23 -30.17 -55.51
CA ILE A 209 6.99 -29.88 -54.83
C ILE A 209 7.32 -29.26 -53.46
N PRO A 210 6.86 -28.03 -53.19
CA PRO A 210 6.99 -27.44 -51.88
C PRO A 210 6.11 -28.19 -50.88
N ILE A 211 6.72 -28.72 -49.83
CA ILE A 211 6.02 -29.43 -48.76
C ILE A 211 5.76 -28.54 -47.54
N ASN A 212 6.06 -27.24 -47.63
CA ASN A 212 5.91 -26.30 -46.54
C ASN A 212 5.18 -25.02 -46.95
N LYS A 213 4.30 -24.53 -46.06
CA LYS A 213 3.70 -23.19 -46.15
C LYS A 213 4.64 -22.07 -45.67
N ALA A 214 5.68 -22.38 -44.89
CA ALA A 214 6.49 -21.40 -44.15
C ALA A 214 8.03 -21.49 -44.34
N GLU A 215 8.54 -22.04 -45.45
CA GLU A 215 9.98 -22.07 -45.81
C GLU A 215 10.99 -22.61 -44.75
N SER A 216 10.56 -23.33 -43.71
CA SER A 216 11.48 -24.08 -42.82
C SER A 216 12.22 -25.18 -43.58
N THR A 217 13.56 -25.17 -43.48
CA THR A 217 14.47 -26.11 -44.18
C THR A 217 14.38 -27.54 -43.64
N ALA A 218 14.13 -27.73 -42.34
CA ALA A 218 14.03 -29.04 -41.71
C ALA A 218 12.80 -29.84 -42.18
N ILE A 219 11.71 -29.14 -42.49
CA ILE A 219 10.51 -29.76 -43.09
C ILE A 219 10.85 -30.27 -44.50
N GLY A 220 11.80 -29.63 -45.18
CA GLY A 220 12.28 -29.98 -46.51
C GLY A 220 13.17 -31.24 -46.58
N ASP A 221 13.58 -31.82 -45.45
CA ASP A 221 14.38 -33.06 -45.40
C ASP A 221 13.46 -34.28 -45.32
N VAL A 222 13.06 -34.80 -46.48
CA VAL A 222 12.10 -35.91 -46.59
C VAL A 222 12.84 -37.25 -46.55
N LEU A 223 12.58 -38.02 -45.50
CA LEU A 223 13.19 -39.33 -45.25
C LEU A 223 12.34 -40.45 -45.87
N SER A 224 11.02 -40.35 -45.76
CA SER A 224 10.08 -41.37 -46.24
C SER A 224 8.95 -40.75 -47.06
N VAL A 225 8.56 -41.46 -48.13
CA VAL A 225 7.47 -41.07 -49.02
C VAL A 225 6.53 -42.27 -49.15
N TYR A 226 5.30 -42.11 -48.68
CA TYR A 226 4.27 -43.13 -48.77
C TYR A 226 3.05 -42.60 -49.51
N GLN A 227 2.50 -43.42 -50.41
CA GLN A 227 1.24 -43.13 -51.10
C GLN A 227 0.18 -44.10 -50.58
N SER A 228 -0.84 -43.55 -49.93
CA SER A 228 -1.99 -44.31 -49.44
C SER A 228 -2.92 -44.74 -50.58
N LYS A 229 -3.75 -45.76 -50.32
CA LYS A 229 -4.76 -46.28 -51.26
C LYS A 229 -5.70 -45.19 -51.76
N ASP A 230 -6.02 -44.20 -50.93
CA ASP A 230 -6.88 -43.06 -51.27
C ASP A 230 -6.16 -41.97 -52.09
N SER A 231 -4.97 -42.29 -52.63
CA SER A 231 -4.12 -41.36 -53.40
C SER A 231 -3.65 -40.13 -52.61
N VAL A 232 -3.73 -40.19 -51.28
CA VAL A 232 -3.13 -39.21 -50.37
C VAL A 232 -1.66 -39.57 -50.15
N PHE A 233 -0.80 -38.58 -50.21
CA PHE A 233 0.62 -38.73 -49.96
C PHE A 233 0.96 -38.34 -48.52
N TYR A 234 1.84 -39.12 -47.92
CA TYR A 234 2.40 -38.90 -46.61
C TYR A 234 3.92 -38.79 -46.75
N PHE A 235 4.46 -37.66 -46.31
CA PHE A 235 5.89 -37.38 -46.34
C PHE A 235 6.40 -37.27 -44.92
N GLY A 236 7.27 -38.20 -44.54
CA GLY A 236 7.96 -38.19 -43.26
C GLY A 236 9.23 -37.38 -43.40
N ALA A 237 9.33 -36.29 -42.65
CA ALA A 237 10.48 -35.40 -42.67
C ALA A 237 11.28 -35.52 -41.37
N SER A 238 12.42 -34.83 -41.33
CA SER A 238 13.18 -34.65 -40.09
C SER A 238 12.42 -33.85 -39.01
N SER A 239 11.38 -33.11 -39.42
CA SER A 239 10.60 -32.24 -38.54
C SER A 239 9.08 -32.37 -38.74
N GLY A 240 8.57 -33.61 -38.77
CA GLY A 240 7.15 -33.93 -38.69
C GLY A 240 6.63 -34.72 -39.88
N LEU A 241 5.31 -34.88 -39.91
CA LEU A 241 4.56 -35.54 -40.98
C LEU A 241 3.87 -34.48 -41.83
N THR A 242 4.02 -34.57 -43.15
CA THR A 242 3.23 -33.77 -44.10
C THR A 242 2.26 -34.67 -44.87
N GLN A 243 0.97 -34.40 -44.75
CA GLN A 243 -0.07 -35.03 -45.56
C GLN A 243 -0.42 -34.12 -46.73
N MET A 244 -0.45 -34.69 -47.94
CA MET A 244 -0.74 -33.95 -49.15
C MET A 244 -1.68 -34.70 -50.09
N GLN A 245 -2.70 -34.00 -50.58
CA GLN A 245 -3.62 -34.55 -51.58
C GLN A 245 -3.53 -33.72 -52.85
N PHE A 246 -3.34 -34.39 -53.99
CA PHE A 246 -3.32 -33.76 -55.31
C PHE A 246 -4.71 -33.78 -55.96
N PHE A 247 -5.19 -32.63 -56.39
CA PHE A 247 -6.43 -32.52 -57.15
C PHE A 247 -6.15 -32.53 -58.66
N LYS A 248 -7.12 -32.99 -59.46
CA LYS A 248 -7.01 -33.05 -60.93
C LYS A 248 -6.68 -31.71 -61.59
N ASN A 249 -6.98 -30.60 -60.91
CA ASN A 249 -6.75 -29.24 -61.40
C ASN A 249 -5.31 -28.75 -61.15
N GLY A 250 -4.42 -29.58 -60.61
CA GLY A 250 -3.03 -29.22 -60.27
C GLY A 250 -2.85 -28.60 -58.88
N ASN A 251 -3.95 -28.18 -58.23
CA ASN A 251 -3.94 -27.74 -56.84
C ASN A 251 -3.65 -28.92 -55.89
N HIS A 252 -3.09 -28.60 -54.73
CA HIS A 252 -2.83 -29.57 -53.67
C HIS A 252 -3.21 -28.98 -52.31
N THR A 253 -3.69 -29.82 -51.39
CA THR A 253 -3.90 -29.45 -49.98
C THR A 253 -2.78 -30.00 -49.13
N ILE A 254 -2.24 -29.18 -48.23
CA ILE A 254 -1.18 -29.55 -47.29
C ILE A 254 -1.71 -29.45 -45.87
N LYS A 255 -1.60 -30.54 -45.11
CA LYS A 255 -1.71 -30.58 -43.65
C LYS A 255 -0.34 -31.00 -43.08
N GLN A 256 0.10 -30.33 -42.03
CA GLN A 256 1.36 -30.62 -41.36
C GLN A 256 1.10 -30.95 -39.90
N PHE A 257 1.82 -31.97 -39.42
CA PHE A 257 1.73 -32.47 -38.07
C PHE A 257 3.13 -32.52 -37.46
N ASP A 258 3.25 -32.02 -36.25
CA ASP A 258 4.48 -32.00 -35.46
C ASP A 258 4.21 -32.54 -34.05
N ARG A 259 5.16 -32.38 -33.12
CA ARG A 259 4.95 -32.71 -31.70
C ARG A 259 3.73 -32.07 -31.07
N LYS A 260 3.35 -30.85 -31.46
CA LYS A 260 2.16 -30.17 -30.92
C LYS A 260 0.87 -30.83 -31.41
N SER A 261 0.92 -31.51 -32.56
CA SER A 261 -0.18 -32.30 -33.08
C SER A 261 -0.36 -33.67 -32.40
N GLY A 262 0.57 -34.07 -31.54
CA GLY A 262 0.49 -35.35 -30.80
C GLY A 262 1.53 -36.40 -31.19
N ILE A 263 2.44 -36.11 -32.14
CA ILE A 263 3.53 -37.01 -32.51
C ILE A 263 4.60 -37.02 -31.39
N ILE A 264 5.05 -38.20 -30.94
CA ILE A 264 6.07 -38.30 -29.87
C ILE A 264 7.44 -37.69 -30.22
N ASN A 265 7.83 -37.73 -31.50
CA ASN A 265 9.08 -37.19 -32.01
C ASN A 265 8.93 -36.77 -33.46
N ASP A 266 9.49 -35.60 -33.82
CA ASP A 266 9.30 -35.03 -35.17
C ASP A 266 10.05 -35.79 -36.27
N MET A 267 11.08 -36.58 -35.95
CA MET A 267 11.83 -37.29 -36.98
C MET A 267 11.09 -38.57 -37.37
N ILE A 268 10.53 -38.58 -38.59
CA ILE A 268 9.75 -39.70 -39.12
C ILE A 268 10.60 -40.52 -40.10
N HIS A 269 11.05 -41.70 -39.67
CA HIS A 269 11.94 -42.57 -40.45
C HIS A 269 11.20 -43.40 -41.50
N GLY A 270 9.99 -43.84 -41.19
CA GLY A 270 9.21 -44.74 -42.03
C GLY A 270 7.71 -44.55 -41.84
N ILE A 271 6.95 -44.82 -42.90
CA ILE A 271 5.51 -44.65 -42.95
C ILE A 271 4.90 -45.87 -43.61
N LEU A 272 3.94 -46.50 -42.94
CA LEU A 272 3.17 -47.62 -43.47
C LEU A 272 1.68 -47.43 -43.16
N GLU A 273 0.79 -47.91 -44.03
CA GLU A 273 -0.65 -47.93 -43.78
C GLU A 273 -1.07 -49.35 -43.38
N ASP A 274 -1.91 -49.48 -42.37
CA ASP A 274 -2.52 -50.75 -42.00
C ASP A 274 -3.78 -51.09 -42.82
N LYS A 275 -4.48 -52.16 -42.45
CA LYS A 275 -5.71 -52.59 -43.14
C LYS A 275 -6.91 -51.69 -42.83
N GLU A 276 -6.87 -50.95 -41.72
CA GLU A 276 -7.95 -50.07 -41.24
C GLU A 276 -7.80 -48.64 -41.76
N GLY A 277 -6.76 -48.37 -42.57
CA GLY A 277 -6.47 -47.04 -43.11
C GLY A 277 -5.74 -46.12 -42.13
N CYS A 278 -5.29 -46.65 -40.98
CA CYS A 278 -4.44 -45.91 -40.06
C CYS A 278 -2.98 -45.93 -40.54
N ILE A 279 -2.29 -44.82 -40.30
CA ILE A 279 -0.92 -44.62 -40.72
C ILE A 279 0.00 -44.82 -39.52
N TRP A 280 0.97 -45.71 -39.67
CA TRP A 280 1.99 -46.03 -38.69
C TRP A 280 3.28 -45.33 -39.05
N LEU A 281 3.81 -44.58 -38.09
CA LEU A 281 5.00 -43.76 -38.21
C LEU A 281 6.08 -44.30 -37.28
N SER A 282 7.28 -44.55 -37.81
CA SER A 282 8.43 -44.89 -36.98
C SER A 282 9.28 -43.66 -36.68
N THR A 283 9.65 -43.48 -35.41
CA THR A 283 10.33 -42.28 -34.92
C THR A 283 11.54 -42.60 -34.03
N ASN A 284 12.31 -41.59 -33.64
CA ASN A 284 13.39 -41.78 -32.66
C ASN A 284 12.92 -42.19 -31.25
N LYS A 285 11.62 -42.13 -30.95
CA LYS A 285 11.06 -42.40 -29.61
C LYS A 285 9.93 -43.43 -29.62
N GLY A 286 9.93 -44.35 -30.58
CA GLY A 286 8.88 -45.37 -30.71
C GLY A 286 8.03 -45.20 -31.97
N LEU A 287 6.85 -45.81 -31.97
CA LEU A 287 5.90 -45.75 -33.07
C LEU A 287 4.75 -44.79 -32.74
N ALA A 288 4.23 -44.10 -33.75
CA ALA A 288 3.00 -43.33 -33.64
C ALA A 288 1.97 -43.85 -34.65
N LYS A 289 0.78 -44.21 -34.19
CA LYS A 289 -0.37 -44.54 -35.02
C LYS A 289 -1.19 -43.27 -35.23
N TYR A 290 -1.55 -42.99 -36.47
CA TYR A 290 -2.31 -41.81 -36.88
C TYR A 290 -3.59 -42.24 -37.57
N ASN A 291 -4.72 -41.67 -37.17
CA ASN A 291 -6.00 -41.87 -37.83
C ASN A 291 -6.35 -40.64 -38.69
N PRO A 292 -6.34 -40.77 -40.04
CA PRO A 292 -6.64 -39.68 -40.95
C PRO A 292 -8.09 -39.14 -40.87
N HIS A 293 -9.01 -39.88 -40.25
CA HIS A 293 -10.43 -39.48 -40.17
C HIS A 293 -10.70 -38.43 -39.08
N ASN A 294 -9.97 -38.49 -37.96
CA ASN A 294 -10.14 -37.59 -36.81
C ASN A 294 -8.88 -36.78 -36.47
N ASP A 295 -7.87 -36.83 -37.35
CA ASP A 295 -6.57 -36.16 -37.22
C ASP A 295 -5.87 -36.46 -35.86
N PHE A 296 -6.05 -37.66 -35.29
CA PHE A 296 -5.53 -38.04 -33.97
C PHE A 296 -4.33 -39.00 -34.04
N PHE A 297 -3.41 -38.85 -33.09
CA PHE A 297 -2.20 -39.66 -32.95
C PHE A 297 -2.20 -40.41 -31.63
N HIS A 298 -1.72 -41.65 -31.63
CA HIS A 298 -1.49 -42.46 -30.43
C HIS A 298 -0.07 -43.04 -30.47
N ASN A 299 0.67 -42.92 -29.36
CA ASN A 299 2.10 -43.22 -29.33
C ASN A 299 2.45 -44.47 -28.52
N TYR A 300 3.11 -45.43 -29.16
CA TYR A 300 3.61 -46.67 -28.58
C TYR A 300 5.10 -46.55 -28.23
N THR A 301 5.43 -46.79 -26.97
CA THR A 301 6.78 -46.63 -26.40
C THR A 301 7.19 -47.84 -25.56
N PHE A 302 8.41 -47.84 -25.03
CA PHE A 302 8.76 -48.74 -23.92
C PHE A 302 7.80 -48.51 -22.74
N PRO A 303 7.33 -49.56 -22.02
CA PRO A 303 7.77 -50.97 -22.10
C PRO A 303 7.10 -51.85 -23.16
N ASP A 304 6.02 -51.39 -23.81
CA ASP A 304 5.24 -52.19 -24.78
C ASP A 304 6.05 -52.49 -26.03
N LEU A 305 6.79 -51.48 -26.49
CA LEU A 305 7.68 -51.59 -27.63
C LEU A 305 9.10 -51.87 -27.15
N LYS A 306 9.65 -53.03 -27.53
CA LYS A 306 11.03 -53.42 -27.18
C LYS A 306 12.09 -52.69 -28.02
N VAL A 307 11.72 -52.27 -29.24
CA VAL A 307 12.56 -51.43 -30.10
C VAL A 307 12.26 -49.97 -29.81
N PHE A 308 13.21 -49.25 -29.22
CA PHE A 308 12.95 -47.90 -28.69
C PHE A 308 13.34 -46.76 -29.65
N GLU A 309 14.22 -47.00 -30.61
CA GLU A 309 14.66 -46.02 -31.62
C GLU A 309 14.73 -46.68 -33.00
N PHE A 310 14.00 -46.11 -33.97
CA PHE A 310 13.89 -46.62 -35.33
C PHE A 310 14.91 -46.01 -36.29
N SER A 311 15.21 -46.73 -37.38
CA SER A 311 16.19 -46.31 -38.37
C SER A 311 15.54 -45.99 -39.71
N ASP A 312 16.14 -45.06 -40.47
CA ASP A 312 15.69 -44.81 -41.86
C ASP A 312 15.82 -46.06 -42.72
N ASP A 313 14.98 -46.15 -43.74
CA ASP A 313 14.88 -47.25 -44.72
C ASP A 313 14.38 -48.60 -44.12
N ALA A 314 14.33 -48.72 -42.79
CA ALA A 314 14.00 -49.95 -42.09
C ALA A 314 12.48 -50.11 -41.85
N TYR A 315 11.68 -50.05 -42.91
CA TYR A 315 10.23 -50.28 -42.83
C TYR A 315 9.75 -51.12 -44.02
N TRP A 316 8.85 -52.07 -43.76
CA TRP A 316 8.38 -53.00 -44.78
C TRP A 316 6.94 -53.44 -44.53
N HIS A 317 6.07 -53.31 -45.54
CA HIS A 317 4.74 -53.91 -45.54
C HIS A 317 4.81 -55.26 -46.23
N CYS A 318 4.62 -56.34 -45.47
CA CYS A 318 4.65 -57.69 -46.00
C CYS A 318 3.40 -57.96 -46.86
N PRO A 319 3.55 -58.23 -48.17
CA PRO A 319 2.39 -58.48 -49.04
C PRO A 319 1.72 -59.82 -48.78
N TYR A 320 2.42 -60.77 -48.14
CA TYR A 320 1.92 -62.14 -47.92
C TYR A 320 1.07 -62.25 -46.66
N THR A 321 1.51 -61.62 -45.57
CA THR A 321 0.81 -61.67 -44.27
C THR A 321 0.01 -60.40 -43.99
N GLY A 322 0.43 -59.26 -44.53
CA GLY A 322 -0.09 -57.94 -44.17
C GLY A 322 0.53 -57.38 -42.89
N ARG A 323 1.59 -58.00 -42.37
CA ARG A 323 2.38 -57.48 -41.23
C ARG A 323 3.12 -56.21 -41.64
N LEU A 324 3.18 -55.25 -40.72
CA LEU A 324 3.98 -54.03 -40.87
C LEU A 324 5.24 -54.18 -40.03
N PHE A 325 6.41 -54.13 -40.67
CA PHE A 325 7.71 -54.26 -40.01
C PHE A 325 8.39 -52.91 -39.87
N PHE A 326 9.01 -52.69 -38.73
CA PHE A 326 9.84 -51.53 -38.43
C PHE A 326 11.14 -51.97 -37.74
N GLY A 327 12.27 -51.52 -38.27
CA GLY A 327 13.61 -51.82 -37.76
C GLY A 327 14.26 -50.62 -37.10
N GLY A 328 15.06 -50.89 -36.08
CA GLY A 328 15.70 -49.89 -35.26
C GLY A 328 17.14 -50.23 -34.90
N ILE A 329 17.65 -49.52 -33.90
CA ILE A 329 19.04 -49.64 -33.49
C ILE A 329 19.34 -50.92 -32.71
N ASN A 330 18.34 -51.49 -32.04
CA ASN A 330 18.48 -52.66 -31.17
C ASN A 330 17.71 -53.90 -31.65
N GLY A 331 17.05 -53.84 -32.81
CA GLY A 331 16.26 -54.94 -33.34
C GLY A 331 15.22 -54.50 -34.36
N LEU A 332 14.20 -55.33 -34.54
CA LEU A 332 13.02 -55.03 -35.34
C LEU A 332 11.76 -55.50 -34.63
N THR A 333 10.65 -54.85 -34.96
CA THR A 333 9.31 -55.14 -34.47
C THR A 333 8.35 -55.24 -35.64
N TRP A 334 7.25 -55.97 -35.47
CA TRP A 334 6.17 -56.00 -36.44
C TRP A 334 4.80 -56.03 -35.79
N LEU A 335 3.81 -55.51 -36.52
CA LEU A 335 2.41 -55.50 -36.15
C LEU A 335 1.69 -56.73 -36.71
N GLU A 336 0.97 -57.47 -35.86
CA GLU A 336 0.15 -58.61 -36.31
C GLU A 336 -1.15 -58.14 -37.00
N PRO A 337 -1.47 -58.68 -38.19
CA PRO A 337 -2.63 -58.28 -38.96
C PRO A 337 -3.91 -58.87 -38.36
N GLY A 338 -4.88 -58.02 -38.01
CA GLY A 338 -6.17 -58.45 -37.48
C GLY A 338 -6.35 -58.22 -35.98
N TYR A 339 -5.44 -57.49 -35.33
CA TYR A 339 -5.72 -56.90 -34.03
C TYR A 339 -6.76 -55.78 -34.18
N SER A 340 -8.04 -56.16 -34.23
CA SER A 340 -9.17 -55.23 -34.30
C SER A 340 -9.53 -54.74 -32.89
N PHE A 341 -9.48 -53.43 -32.65
CA PHE A 341 -9.78 -52.81 -31.35
C PHE A 341 -11.29 -52.76 -30.99
N GLU A 342 -12.17 -53.38 -31.79
CA GLU A 342 -13.64 -53.27 -31.68
C GLU A 342 -14.24 -53.74 -30.33
N ASN A 343 -13.46 -54.40 -29.47
CA ASN A 343 -13.86 -54.71 -28.09
C ASN A 343 -12.77 -54.35 -27.07
N SER A 344 -12.11 -53.21 -27.23
CA SER A 344 -11.18 -52.72 -26.23
C SER A 344 -11.92 -52.49 -24.90
N TYR A 345 -11.53 -53.25 -23.88
CA TYR A 345 -11.99 -53.07 -22.51
C TYR A 345 -11.86 -51.60 -22.12
N ARG A 346 -12.96 -50.98 -21.68
CA ARG A 346 -13.01 -49.57 -21.28
C ARG A 346 -13.10 -49.51 -19.76
N PRO A 347 -11.97 -49.51 -19.02
CA PRO A 347 -11.99 -49.46 -17.55
C PRO A 347 -12.67 -48.17 -17.04
N ASP A 348 -13.36 -48.24 -15.92
CA ASP A 348 -13.80 -47.01 -15.26
C ASP A 348 -12.57 -46.22 -14.75
N LEU A 349 -12.61 -44.89 -14.87
CA LEU A 349 -11.57 -44.00 -14.36
C LEU A 349 -11.85 -43.66 -12.90
N TYR A 350 -10.84 -43.82 -12.06
CA TYR A 350 -10.91 -43.53 -10.63
C TYR A 350 -9.97 -42.40 -10.26
N PHE A 351 -10.52 -41.38 -9.60
CA PHE A 351 -9.73 -40.39 -8.88
C PHE A 351 -9.28 -41.01 -7.56
N PHE A 352 -7.96 -41.10 -7.33
CA PHE A 352 -7.42 -41.82 -6.18
C PHE A 352 -6.45 -40.98 -5.34
N GLY A 353 -5.74 -40.03 -5.94
CA GLY A 353 -4.71 -39.24 -5.27
C GLY A 353 -5.04 -37.75 -5.23
N LEU A 354 -4.77 -37.12 -4.09
CA LEU A 354 -4.76 -35.67 -3.94
C LEU A 354 -3.40 -35.28 -3.35
N LYS A 355 -2.62 -34.48 -4.08
CA LYS A 355 -1.40 -33.87 -3.56
C LYS A 355 -1.65 -32.42 -3.21
N ILE A 356 -1.28 -32.01 -2.01
CA ILE A 356 -1.37 -30.61 -1.58
C ILE A 356 0.04 -30.14 -1.25
N SER A 357 0.50 -29.09 -1.94
CA SER A 357 1.87 -28.56 -1.78
C SER A 357 2.98 -29.62 -1.97
N GLY A 358 2.73 -30.65 -2.78
CA GLY A 358 3.67 -31.74 -3.06
C GLY A 358 3.61 -32.94 -2.11
N GLU A 359 2.77 -32.90 -1.07
CA GLU A 359 2.55 -34.04 -0.17
C GLU A 359 1.27 -34.81 -0.53
N ASP A 360 1.35 -36.14 -0.57
CA ASP A 360 0.20 -37.02 -0.76
C ASP A 360 -0.77 -36.96 0.43
N ARG A 361 -2.05 -36.73 0.14
CA ARG A 361 -3.14 -36.71 1.12
C ARG A 361 -4.27 -37.63 0.64
N PRO A 362 -4.94 -38.37 1.55
CA PRO A 362 -6.08 -39.20 1.17
C PRO A 362 -7.22 -38.35 0.60
N LEU A 363 -7.64 -38.64 -0.63
CA LEU A 363 -8.74 -37.94 -1.31
C LEU A 363 -10.05 -37.98 -0.48
N SER A 364 -10.27 -39.10 0.23
CA SER A 364 -11.44 -39.31 1.10
C SER A 364 -11.60 -38.27 2.21
N ASN A 365 -10.52 -37.62 2.64
CA ASN A 365 -10.59 -36.60 3.70
C ASN A 365 -11.16 -35.27 3.22
N TYR A 366 -11.12 -35.03 1.91
CA TYR A 366 -11.57 -33.79 1.27
C TYR A 366 -12.86 -33.99 0.48
N ILE A 367 -13.31 -35.24 0.29
CA ILE A 367 -14.62 -35.53 -0.27
C ILE A 367 -15.66 -35.39 0.84
N ASN A 368 -16.62 -34.48 0.65
CA ASN A 368 -17.76 -34.35 1.54
C ASN A 368 -18.66 -35.59 1.45
N LYS A 369 -19.02 -36.18 2.60
CA LYS A 369 -19.77 -37.44 2.68
C LYS A 369 -21.20 -37.34 2.12
N ASP A 370 -21.81 -36.16 2.16
CA ASP A 370 -23.20 -35.96 1.76
C ASP A 370 -23.31 -35.55 0.29
N THR A 371 -22.45 -34.65 -0.18
CA THR A 371 -22.47 -34.14 -1.56
C THR A 371 -21.59 -34.93 -2.53
N LYS A 372 -20.63 -35.72 -2.01
CA LYS A 372 -19.54 -36.36 -2.76
C LYS A 372 -18.64 -35.39 -3.53
N TYR A 373 -18.69 -34.10 -3.22
CA TYR A 373 -17.85 -33.09 -3.86
C TYR A 373 -16.48 -33.04 -3.19
N LEU A 374 -15.44 -32.81 -3.99
CA LEU A 374 -14.11 -32.54 -3.49
C LEU A 374 -14.05 -31.09 -3.00
N GLU A 375 -14.05 -30.89 -1.69
CA GLU A 375 -13.95 -29.58 -1.05
C GLU A 375 -12.47 -29.23 -0.81
N ILE A 376 -12.00 -28.18 -1.49
CA ILE A 376 -10.65 -27.66 -1.30
C ILE A 376 -10.71 -26.43 -0.38
N PRO A 377 -10.10 -26.49 0.82
CA PRO A 377 -9.94 -25.35 1.71
C PRO A 377 -9.29 -24.13 1.05
N ALA A 378 -9.73 -22.93 1.45
CA ALA A 378 -9.27 -21.66 0.90
C ALA A 378 -7.76 -21.38 1.07
N ASN A 379 -7.12 -21.98 2.08
CA ASN A 379 -5.69 -21.81 2.37
C ASN A 379 -4.79 -22.60 1.42
N ILE A 380 -5.35 -23.51 0.61
CA ILE A 380 -4.59 -24.31 -0.35
C ILE A 380 -4.48 -23.54 -1.67
N ALA A 381 -3.26 -23.06 -1.93
CA ALA A 381 -2.93 -22.35 -3.16
C ALA A 381 -2.75 -23.30 -4.35
N ALA A 382 -2.14 -24.47 -4.13
CA ALA A 382 -1.86 -25.43 -5.18
C ALA A 382 -2.19 -26.86 -4.71
N PHE A 383 -2.89 -27.59 -5.56
CA PHE A 383 -3.19 -29.00 -5.37
C PHE A 383 -3.14 -29.75 -6.69
N SER A 384 -2.80 -31.03 -6.64
CA SER A 384 -2.81 -31.92 -7.79
C SER A 384 -3.77 -33.07 -7.58
N LEU A 385 -4.47 -33.46 -8.63
CA LEU A 385 -5.37 -34.60 -8.64
C LEU A 385 -4.80 -35.71 -9.51
N SER A 386 -4.67 -36.89 -8.92
CA SER A 386 -4.24 -38.10 -9.60
C SER A 386 -5.45 -39.01 -9.86
N PHE A 387 -5.53 -39.50 -11.08
CA PHE A 387 -6.56 -40.42 -11.54
C PHE A 387 -5.94 -41.55 -12.35
N ILE A 388 -6.65 -42.65 -12.51
CA ILE A 388 -6.17 -43.76 -13.33
C ILE A 388 -7.35 -44.52 -13.92
N ALA A 389 -7.21 -44.89 -15.19
CA ALA A 389 -8.02 -45.91 -15.82
C ALA A 389 -7.53 -47.28 -15.31
N VAL A 390 -8.35 -48.01 -14.54
CA VAL A 390 -7.91 -49.26 -13.88
C VAL A 390 -7.88 -50.41 -14.89
N ASP A 391 -6.76 -50.51 -15.58
CA ASP A 391 -6.42 -51.61 -16.47
C ASP A 391 -5.13 -52.29 -15.98
N TYR A 392 -5.25 -53.58 -15.64
CA TYR A 392 -4.12 -54.38 -15.17
C TYR A 392 -3.31 -54.99 -16.31
N ILE A 393 -3.80 -54.90 -17.55
CA ILE A 393 -3.17 -55.48 -18.74
C ILE A 393 -2.40 -54.36 -19.46
N ASP A 394 -3.08 -53.28 -19.85
CA ASP A 394 -2.52 -52.20 -20.68
C ASP A 394 -2.56 -50.81 -20.00
N GLY A 395 -2.39 -50.76 -18.67
CA GLY A 395 -2.57 -49.55 -17.85
C GLY A 395 -1.72 -48.33 -18.22
N GLU A 396 -0.60 -48.51 -18.93
CA GLU A 396 0.30 -47.41 -19.34
C GLU A 396 -0.02 -46.83 -20.74
N ASN A 397 -0.99 -47.40 -21.47
CA ASN A 397 -1.35 -47.00 -22.84
C ASN A 397 -2.53 -46.02 -22.91
N TYR A 398 -2.87 -45.40 -21.79
CA TYR A 398 -3.94 -44.42 -21.75
C TYR A 398 -3.37 -43.00 -21.91
N GLU A 399 -3.85 -42.29 -22.92
CA GLU A 399 -3.65 -40.86 -23.05
C GLU A 399 -4.85 -40.12 -22.46
N TYR A 400 -4.59 -39.20 -21.54
CA TYR A 400 -5.61 -38.46 -20.80
C TYR A 400 -5.77 -37.04 -21.34
N SER A 401 -6.99 -36.54 -21.28
CA SER A 401 -7.30 -35.12 -21.48
C SER A 401 -8.25 -34.68 -20.38
N TYR A 402 -8.19 -33.40 -20.00
CA TYR A 402 -9.09 -32.84 -19.01
C TYR A 402 -9.68 -31.50 -19.43
N MET A 403 -10.81 -31.16 -18.85
CA MET A 403 -11.49 -29.89 -18.99
C MET A 403 -12.03 -29.49 -17.62
N LEU A 404 -11.89 -28.21 -17.26
CA LEU A 404 -12.40 -27.68 -16.00
C LEU A 404 -13.49 -26.66 -16.32
N GLU A 405 -14.75 -27.12 -16.31
CA GLU A 405 -15.90 -26.24 -16.54
C GLU A 405 -15.95 -25.14 -15.49
N ASP A 406 -16.42 -23.96 -15.90
CA ASP A 406 -16.44 -22.72 -15.11
C ASP A 406 -15.05 -22.11 -14.82
N TYR A 407 -13.99 -22.62 -15.46
CA TYR A 407 -12.66 -21.99 -15.52
C TYR A 407 -12.10 -21.94 -16.95
N ASN A 408 -11.98 -23.11 -17.61
CA ASN A 408 -11.58 -23.24 -19.00
C ASN A 408 -12.37 -24.37 -19.67
N ASN A 409 -13.21 -24.00 -20.66
CA ASN A 409 -14.09 -24.93 -21.38
C ASN A 409 -13.40 -25.60 -22.58
N GLU A 410 -12.08 -25.46 -22.72
CA GLU A 410 -11.29 -26.19 -23.72
C GLU A 410 -10.65 -27.45 -23.12
N TRP A 411 -10.61 -28.53 -23.89
CA TRP A 411 -9.91 -29.75 -23.52
C TRP A 411 -8.40 -29.54 -23.58
N THR A 412 -7.70 -29.88 -22.49
CA THR A 412 -6.24 -29.87 -22.40
C THR A 412 -5.72 -31.30 -22.40
N ASP A 413 -4.82 -31.63 -23.31
CA ASP A 413 -4.20 -32.95 -23.41
C ASP A 413 -3.05 -33.10 -22.41
N LEU A 414 -3.09 -34.19 -21.64
CA LEU A 414 -2.07 -34.58 -20.65
C LEU A 414 -1.14 -35.68 -21.18
N GLN A 415 -1.45 -36.23 -22.37
CA GLN A 415 -0.77 -37.42 -22.92
C GLN A 415 -0.77 -38.54 -21.88
N LYS A 416 0.39 -39.12 -21.55
CA LYS A 416 0.51 -40.21 -20.55
C LYS A 416 0.49 -39.73 -19.08
N SER A 417 0.38 -38.43 -18.81
CA SER A 417 0.30 -37.93 -17.43
C SER A 417 -1.08 -38.18 -16.83
N ASN A 418 -1.09 -38.79 -15.66
CA ASN A 418 -2.31 -39.11 -14.91
C ASN A 418 -2.53 -38.17 -13.71
N GLU A 419 -1.82 -37.05 -13.68
CA GLU A 419 -1.87 -36.03 -12.64
C GLU A 419 -2.14 -34.64 -13.24
N ILE A 420 -3.12 -33.93 -12.68
CA ILE A 420 -3.46 -32.54 -13.05
C ILE A 420 -3.16 -31.63 -11.87
N THR A 421 -2.36 -30.58 -12.09
CA THR A 421 -2.00 -29.60 -11.06
C THR A 421 -2.78 -28.31 -11.27
N PHE A 422 -3.56 -27.91 -10.27
CA PHE A 422 -4.25 -26.62 -10.22
C PHE A 422 -3.49 -25.65 -9.31
N THR A 423 -3.24 -24.44 -9.81
CA THR A 423 -2.58 -23.37 -9.05
C THR A 423 -3.48 -22.14 -8.98
N ASN A 424 -3.65 -21.59 -7.79
CA ASN A 424 -4.43 -20.38 -7.52
C ASN A 424 -5.84 -20.37 -8.14
N LEU A 425 -6.52 -21.53 -8.16
CA LEU A 425 -7.92 -21.61 -8.60
C LEU A 425 -8.79 -20.63 -7.77
N PRO A 426 -9.68 -19.83 -8.36
CA PRO A 426 -10.58 -18.96 -7.58
C PRO A 426 -11.59 -19.77 -6.74
N SER A 427 -12.21 -19.12 -5.74
CA SER A 427 -13.30 -19.78 -4.98
C SER A 427 -14.54 -19.91 -5.86
N GLY A 428 -15.11 -21.11 -5.92
CA GLY A 428 -16.23 -21.43 -6.81
C GLY A 428 -16.52 -22.92 -6.84
N ASP A 429 -17.58 -23.28 -7.54
CA ASP A 429 -17.92 -24.65 -7.88
C ASP A 429 -17.44 -24.91 -9.31
N TYR A 430 -16.69 -26.00 -9.49
CA TYR A 430 -16.09 -26.39 -10.76
C TYR A 430 -16.42 -27.85 -11.05
N VAL A 431 -16.49 -28.21 -12.33
CA VAL A 431 -16.65 -29.60 -12.75
C VAL A 431 -15.42 -30.01 -13.54
N LEU A 432 -14.57 -30.83 -12.92
CA LEU A 432 -13.44 -31.44 -13.61
C LEU A 432 -13.94 -32.62 -14.43
N LYS A 433 -13.83 -32.53 -15.75
CA LYS A 433 -14.09 -33.61 -16.69
C LYS A 433 -12.76 -34.18 -17.14
N VAL A 434 -12.57 -35.49 -16.97
CA VAL A 434 -11.39 -36.21 -17.46
C VAL A 434 -11.86 -37.28 -18.41
N ARG A 435 -11.23 -37.39 -19.57
CA ARG A 435 -11.41 -38.49 -20.50
C ARG A 435 -10.06 -39.12 -20.79
N TYR A 436 -10.09 -40.37 -21.22
CA TYR A 436 -8.92 -41.04 -21.71
C TYR A 436 -9.20 -41.66 -23.07
N LYS A 437 -8.14 -41.93 -23.82
CA LYS A 437 -8.15 -42.72 -25.04
C LYS A 437 -7.03 -43.74 -24.97
N ASN A 438 -7.31 -44.96 -25.39
CA ASN A 438 -6.32 -46.05 -25.50
C ASN A 438 -5.96 -46.40 -26.95
N ASP A 439 -6.69 -45.86 -27.93
CA ASP A 439 -6.36 -45.98 -29.34
C ASP A 439 -7.00 -44.84 -30.15
N VAL A 440 -6.57 -44.71 -31.39
CA VAL A 440 -6.97 -43.65 -32.34
C VAL A 440 -8.44 -43.70 -32.76
N PHE A 441 -9.16 -44.78 -32.49
CA PHE A 441 -10.57 -44.95 -32.84
C PHE A 441 -11.55 -44.59 -31.71
N ASN A 442 -11.10 -44.48 -30.46
CA ASN A 442 -11.98 -44.18 -29.32
C ASN A 442 -12.35 -42.68 -29.29
N SER A 443 -13.30 -42.30 -30.14
CA SER A 443 -13.92 -40.98 -30.19
C SER A 443 -15.22 -40.87 -29.37
N ASP A 444 -15.74 -41.96 -28.81
CA ASP A 444 -16.95 -41.91 -27.99
C ASP A 444 -16.66 -41.33 -26.61
N GLU A 445 -17.16 -40.11 -26.39
CA GLU A 445 -16.84 -39.17 -25.32
C GLU A 445 -17.33 -39.60 -23.93
N ARG A 446 -16.89 -40.75 -23.39
CA ARG A 446 -17.10 -41.04 -21.96
C ARG A 446 -16.11 -40.21 -21.15
N PHE A 447 -16.58 -39.07 -20.64
CA PHE A 447 -15.86 -38.27 -19.68
C PHE A 447 -16.32 -38.59 -18.26
N TYR A 448 -15.36 -38.62 -17.33
CA TYR A 448 -15.55 -38.85 -15.92
C TYR A 448 -15.49 -37.52 -15.19
N THR A 449 -16.49 -37.26 -14.36
CA THR A 449 -16.66 -35.95 -13.72
C THR A 449 -16.31 -36.03 -12.23
N LEU A 450 -15.52 -35.06 -11.77
CA LEU A 450 -15.31 -34.79 -10.36
C LEU A 450 -15.74 -33.35 -10.07
N HIS A 451 -16.74 -33.18 -9.21
CA HIS A 451 -17.14 -31.86 -8.74
C HIS A 451 -16.12 -31.35 -7.72
N ILE A 452 -15.53 -30.19 -7.99
CA ILE A 452 -14.55 -29.53 -7.14
C ILE A 452 -15.17 -28.25 -6.61
N LYS A 453 -15.29 -28.16 -5.28
CA LYS A 453 -15.77 -26.96 -4.60
C LYS A 453 -14.61 -26.30 -3.88
N LYS A 454 -14.11 -25.18 -4.40
CA LYS A 454 -13.10 -24.40 -3.69
C LYS A 454 -13.79 -23.45 -2.72
N LEU A 455 -13.65 -23.73 -1.43
CA LEU A 455 -14.28 -22.95 -0.37
C LEU A 455 -13.72 -21.51 -0.38
N PRO A 456 -14.58 -20.49 -0.22
CA PRO A 456 -14.12 -19.13 -0.04
C PRO A 456 -13.34 -19.04 1.28
N PRO A 457 -12.35 -18.12 1.38
CA PRO A 457 -11.72 -17.80 2.64
C PRO A 457 -12.76 -17.47 3.72
N TRP A 458 -12.44 -17.74 4.99
CA TRP A 458 -13.38 -17.53 6.11
C TRP A 458 -13.96 -16.11 6.14
N TYR A 459 -13.17 -15.10 5.72
CA TYR A 459 -13.57 -13.69 5.65
C TYR A 459 -14.55 -13.36 4.50
N PHE A 460 -14.73 -14.24 3.52
CA PHE A 460 -15.74 -14.09 2.45
C PHE A 460 -17.00 -14.93 2.70
N THR A 461 -17.10 -15.62 3.84
CA THR A 461 -18.29 -16.43 4.16
C THR A 461 -19.51 -15.56 4.45
N THR A 462 -20.72 -16.08 4.24
CA THR A 462 -21.97 -15.37 4.54
C THR A 462 -22.04 -14.95 6.02
N TRP A 463 -21.56 -15.79 6.93
CA TRP A 463 -21.47 -15.46 8.36
C TRP A 463 -20.42 -14.38 8.65
N ALA A 464 -19.30 -14.34 7.93
CA ALA A 464 -18.34 -13.24 8.03
C ALA A 464 -18.91 -11.95 7.43
N ILE A 465 -19.66 -12.00 6.33
CA ILE A 465 -20.34 -10.84 5.75
C ILE A 465 -21.42 -10.33 6.71
N VAL A 466 -22.22 -11.21 7.30
CA VAL A 466 -23.18 -10.85 8.38
C VAL A 466 -22.42 -10.30 9.58
N GLY A 467 -21.29 -10.90 9.96
CA GLY A 467 -20.40 -10.41 11.01
C GLY A 467 -19.84 -9.03 10.70
N TYR A 468 -19.46 -8.74 9.46
CA TYR A 468 -19.01 -7.43 8.98
C TYR A 468 -20.15 -6.44 8.89
N ALA A 469 -21.36 -6.87 8.50
CA ALA A 469 -22.54 -6.02 8.50
C ALA A 469 -22.96 -5.69 9.95
N CYS A 470 -22.90 -6.64 10.88
CA CYS A 470 -23.12 -6.42 12.31
C CYS A 470 -22.02 -5.57 12.92
N LEU A 471 -20.74 -5.80 12.57
CA LEU A 471 -19.62 -4.97 13.00
C LEU A 471 -19.75 -3.57 12.41
N PHE A 472 -20.15 -3.43 11.16
CA PHE A 472 -20.42 -2.14 10.51
C PHE A 472 -21.60 -1.45 11.16
N LEU A 473 -22.68 -2.16 11.49
CA LEU A 473 -23.81 -1.62 12.24
C LEU A 473 -23.43 -1.28 13.68
N LEU A 474 -22.54 -2.04 14.32
CA LEU A 474 -21.99 -1.74 15.64
C LEU A 474 -21.02 -0.57 15.58
N VAL A 475 -20.23 -0.44 14.51
CA VAL A 475 -19.32 0.68 14.27
C VAL A 475 -20.13 1.91 13.90
N CYS A 476 -21.19 1.79 13.10
CA CYS A 476 -22.14 2.86 12.81
C CYS A 476 -22.94 3.23 14.06
N ALA A 477 -23.41 2.26 14.86
CA ALA A 477 -24.07 2.51 16.13
C ALA A 477 -23.09 3.08 17.16
N TYR A 478 -21.82 2.68 17.13
CA TYR A 478 -20.74 3.21 17.96
C TYR A 478 -20.33 4.60 17.48
N ILE A 479 -20.32 4.88 16.17
CA ILE A 479 -20.08 6.19 15.57
C ILE A 479 -21.27 7.09 15.85
N ILE A 480 -22.51 6.60 15.74
CA ILE A 480 -23.73 7.32 16.11
C ILE A 480 -23.76 7.54 17.62
N TYR A 481 -23.36 6.57 18.43
CA TYR A 481 -23.18 6.71 19.87
C TYR A 481 -22.04 7.66 20.19
N MET A 482 -20.94 7.67 19.45
CA MET A 482 -19.81 8.58 19.61
C MET A 482 -20.15 9.96 19.11
N ILE A 483 -20.97 10.11 18.07
CA ILE A 483 -21.49 11.37 17.57
C ILE A 483 -22.54 11.88 18.55
N ARG A 484 -23.47 11.05 19.04
CA ARG A 484 -24.43 11.41 20.10
C ARG A 484 -23.73 11.72 21.40
N LYS A 485 -22.73 10.95 21.80
CA LYS A 485 -21.89 11.21 22.97
C LYS A 485 -21.03 12.44 22.74
N LYS A 486 -20.56 12.72 21.53
CA LYS A 486 -19.83 13.95 21.19
C LYS A 486 -20.77 15.14 21.06
N ILE A 487 -22.04 14.95 20.68
CA ILE A 487 -23.07 15.99 20.65
C ILE A 487 -23.55 16.27 22.07
N ILE A 488 -23.84 15.25 22.86
CA ILE A 488 -24.20 15.35 24.28
C ILE A 488 -23.01 15.88 25.06
N ASN A 489 -21.79 15.39 24.86
CA ASN A 489 -20.60 15.95 25.47
C ASN A 489 -20.29 17.33 24.91
N LYS A 490 -20.60 17.67 23.65
CA LYS A 490 -20.50 19.06 23.17
C LYS A 490 -21.61 19.94 23.73
N GLN A 491 -22.78 19.41 24.04
CA GLN A 491 -23.88 20.13 24.67
C GLN A 491 -23.61 20.32 26.16
N ILE A 492 -23.05 19.32 26.83
CA ILE A 492 -22.53 19.39 28.20
C ILE A 492 -21.27 20.25 28.23
N GLN A 493 -20.38 20.16 27.25
CA GLN A 493 -19.22 21.06 27.15
C GLN A 493 -19.65 22.47 26.75
N LEU A 494 -20.70 22.66 25.95
CA LEU A 494 -21.22 23.99 25.63
C LEU A 494 -21.99 24.55 26.82
N ALA A 495 -22.74 23.73 27.55
CA ALA A 495 -23.42 24.13 28.79
C ALA A 495 -22.41 24.41 29.90
N ASN A 496 -21.42 23.54 30.09
CA ASN A 496 -20.31 23.73 31.02
C ASN A 496 -19.40 24.84 30.55
N LYS A 497 -19.23 25.09 29.24
CA LYS A 497 -18.47 26.23 28.73
C LYS A 497 -19.27 27.52 28.80
N ILE A 498 -20.59 27.48 28.72
CA ILE A 498 -21.45 28.63 29.04
C ILE A 498 -21.45 28.86 30.56
N GLU A 499 -21.43 27.81 31.38
CA GLU A 499 -21.36 27.89 32.83
C GLU A 499 -19.96 28.30 33.30
N GLU A 500 -18.90 27.81 32.63
CA GLU A 500 -17.51 28.23 32.80
C GLU A 500 -17.33 29.62 32.22
N GLU A 501 -17.90 30.00 31.07
CA GLU A 501 -17.87 31.38 30.57
C GLU A 501 -18.70 32.30 31.48
N GLN A 502 -19.77 31.82 32.13
CA GLN A 502 -20.51 32.59 33.13
C GLN A 502 -19.73 32.67 34.44
N LYS A 503 -19.07 31.59 34.87
CA LYS A 503 -18.19 31.57 36.04
C LYS A 503 -16.92 32.36 35.80
N GLU A 504 -16.35 32.31 34.61
CA GLU A 504 -15.22 33.09 34.12
C GLU A 504 -15.66 34.51 34.00
N LYS A 505 -16.78 34.87 33.37
CA LYS A 505 -17.29 36.26 33.39
C LYS A 505 -17.57 36.76 34.80
N LEU A 506 -17.96 35.89 35.74
CA LEU A 506 -18.19 36.25 37.14
C LEU A 506 -16.86 36.33 37.91
N ILE A 507 -15.89 35.48 37.61
CA ILE A 507 -14.53 35.50 38.15
C ILE A 507 -13.76 36.67 37.57
N GLU A 508 -13.90 36.97 36.29
CA GLU A 508 -13.38 38.10 35.53
C GLU A 508 -14.03 39.37 36.04
N ALA A 509 -15.36 39.44 36.20
CA ALA A 509 -15.98 40.58 36.89
C ALA A 509 -15.50 40.74 38.34
N LYS A 510 -15.23 39.63 39.05
CA LYS A 510 -14.60 39.67 40.40
C LYS A 510 -13.15 40.13 40.33
N LEU A 511 -12.38 39.66 39.36
CA LEU A 511 -10.96 39.96 39.16
C LEU A 511 -10.79 41.38 38.65
N ASP A 512 -11.61 41.86 37.72
CA ASP A 512 -11.72 43.23 37.26
C ASP A 512 -12.14 44.14 38.40
N PHE A 513 -13.12 43.73 39.22
CA PHE A 513 -13.46 44.45 40.44
C PHE A 513 -12.23 44.54 41.37
N PHE A 514 -11.53 43.43 41.64
CA PHE A 514 -10.33 43.46 42.47
C PHE A 514 -9.17 44.21 41.82
N THR A 515 -9.02 44.18 40.51
CA THR A 515 -7.93 44.82 39.75
C THR A 515 -8.16 46.32 39.68
N ASN A 516 -9.40 46.76 39.41
CA ASN A 516 -9.78 48.17 39.45
C ASN A 516 -9.68 48.73 40.86
N VAL A 517 -10.17 48.00 41.88
CA VAL A 517 -10.03 48.39 43.29
C VAL A 517 -8.54 48.45 43.69
N THR A 518 -7.72 47.49 43.27
CA THR A 518 -6.28 47.49 43.54
C THR A 518 -5.59 48.65 42.83
N HIS A 519 -5.95 48.95 41.59
CA HIS A 519 -5.41 50.07 40.82
C HIS A 519 -5.77 51.43 41.46
N GLU A 520 -7.02 51.58 41.88
CA GLU A 520 -7.50 52.76 42.60
C GLU A 520 -6.91 52.89 44.01
N PHE A 521 -6.47 51.79 44.64
CA PHE A 521 -5.69 51.84 45.89
C PHE A 521 -4.18 52.09 45.66
N CYS A 522 -3.57 51.49 44.65
CA CYS A 522 -2.11 51.52 44.43
C CYS A 522 -1.60 52.86 43.91
N THR A 523 -2.40 53.58 43.11
CA THR A 523 -2.04 54.91 42.58
C THR A 523 -1.83 55.94 43.70
N PRO A 524 -2.80 56.12 44.63
CA PRO A 524 -2.59 57.00 45.77
C PRO A 524 -1.50 56.48 46.70
N LEU A 525 -1.37 55.17 46.90
CA LEU A 525 -0.32 54.59 47.76
C LEU A 525 1.11 54.84 47.24
N THR A 526 1.30 54.73 45.93
CA THR A 526 2.61 54.92 45.27
C THR A 526 3.04 56.38 45.38
N LEU A 527 2.10 57.32 45.20
CA LEU A 527 2.34 58.75 45.38
C LEU A 527 2.58 59.10 46.86
N ILE A 528 1.83 58.50 47.80
CA ILE A 528 2.05 58.67 49.24
C ILE A 528 3.46 58.22 49.62
N ASN A 529 3.88 57.02 49.20
CA ASN A 529 5.20 56.47 49.51
C ASN A 529 6.35 57.28 48.88
N GLY A 530 6.21 57.70 47.62
CA GLY A 530 7.23 58.51 46.94
C GLY A 530 7.41 59.90 47.55
N VAL A 531 6.32 60.49 48.07
CA VAL A 531 6.35 61.79 48.76
C VAL A 531 6.93 61.64 50.18
N THR A 532 6.60 60.57 50.93
CA THR A 532 7.16 60.33 52.27
C THR A 532 8.67 60.08 52.26
N ASP A 533 9.18 59.28 51.32
CA ASP A 533 10.62 58.95 51.22
C ASP A 533 11.49 60.19 50.94
N ARG A 534 10.94 61.18 50.23
CA ARG A 534 11.64 62.42 49.88
C ARG A 534 11.55 63.48 50.97
N ILE A 535 10.46 63.48 51.75
CA ILE A 535 10.34 64.28 52.99
C ILE A 535 11.42 63.83 53.99
N GLU A 536 11.76 62.54 54.05
CA GLU A 536 12.86 62.04 54.90
C GLU A 536 14.26 62.42 54.41
N LYS A 537 14.47 62.59 53.10
CA LYS A 537 15.82 62.79 52.51
C LYS A 537 16.22 64.24 52.18
N THR A 538 15.35 65.25 52.36
CA THR A 538 15.64 66.65 51.94
C THR A 538 15.81 67.61 53.14
N PRO A 539 17.02 68.11 53.44
CA PRO A 539 17.25 69.07 54.51
C PRO A 539 17.16 70.53 54.00
N ASN A 540 15.95 70.99 53.64
CA ASN A 540 15.48 72.41 53.68
C ASN A 540 14.16 72.57 52.89
N MET A 541 13.17 73.22 53.51
CA MET A 541 11.78 73.34 53.04
C MET A 541 11.57 74.53 52.08
N ASP A 542 10.98 74.30 50.91
CA ASP A 542 10.59 75.36 49.95
C ASP A 542 9.17 75.12 49.36
N ASN A 543 8.63 76.13 48.65
CA ASN A 543 7.23 76.36 48.22
C ASN A 543 6.46 75.20 47.52
N ASN A 544 7.10 74.06 47.21
CA ASN A 544 6.44 72.87 46.66
C ASN A 544 5.70 72.02 47.73
N PHE A 545 5.84 72.35 49.01
CA PHE A 545 5.28 71.60 50.15
C PHE A 545 3.73 71.56 50.19
N HIS A 546 3.06 72.61 49.74
CA HIS A 546 1.59 72.65 49.70
C HIS A 546 1.01 71.65 48.70
N LYS A 547 1.66 71.49 47.55
CA LYS A 547 1.22 70.54 46.53
C LYS A 547 1.31 69.10 47.03
N TYR A 548 2.36 68.78 47.79
CA TYR A 548 2.53 67.45 48.40
C TYR A 548 1.46 67.12 49.47
N ILE A 549 1.07 68.06 50.32
CA ILE A 549 0.03 67.83 51.36
C ILE A 549 -1.39 67.75 50.76
N GLU A 550 -1.70 68.56 49.75
CA GLU A 550 -3.00 68.55 49.08
C GLU A 550 -3.25 67.23 48.34
N ILE A 551 -2.22 66.72 47.65
CA ILE A 551 -2.25 65.40 47.02
C ILE A 551 -2.45 64.30 48.08
N LEU A 552 -1.82 64.40 49.25
CA LEU A 552 -1.97 63.43 50.32
C LEU A 552 -3.41 63.39 50.88
N ARG A 553 -4.03 64.57 51.06
CA ARG A 553 -5.34 64.68 51.72
C ARG A 553 -6.50 64.21 50.86
N ASN A 554 -6.57 64.63 49.59
CA ASN A 554 -7.65 64.21 48.68
C ASN A 554 -7.64 62.70 48.42
N ASN A 555 -6.44 62.11 48.36
CA ASN A 555 -6.31 60.67 48.13
C ASN A 555 -6.72 59.82 49.34
N VAL A 556 -6.59 60.33 50.57
CA VAL A 556 -7.07 59.64 51.78
C VAL A 556 -8.59 59.68 51.91
N ASP A 557 -9.23 60.80 51.53
CA ASP A 557 -10.69 60.93 51.62
C ASP A 557 -11.41 60.03 50.61
N ASN A 558 -10.92 59.94 49.36
CA ASN A 558 -11.45 59.04 48.33
C ASN A 558 -11.32 57.56 48.74
N LEU A 559 -10.23 57.20 49.43
CA LEU A 559 -9.98 55.84 49.92
C LEU A 559 -11.03 55.41 50.95
N ASN A 560 -11.50 56.34 51.79
CA ASN A 560 -12.47 56.05 52.84
C ASN A 560 -13.90 55.84 52.33
N GLU A 561 -14.35 56.60 51.32
CA GLU A 561 -15.69 56.42 50.74
C GLU A 561 -15.81 55.05 50.03
N LEU A 562 -14.80 54.67 49.24
CA LEU A 562 -14.75 53.39 48.54
C LEU A 562 -14.74 52.19 49.50
N ILE A 563 -14.03 52.27 50.62
CA ILE A 563 -14.01 51.22 51.65
C ILE A 563 -15.41 51.01 52.25
N GLN A 564 -16.15 52.10 52.48
CA GLN A 564 -17.44 52.03 53.16
C GLN A 564 -18.53 51.40 52.28
N GLU A 565 -18.55 51.69 50.98
CA GLU A 565 -19.50 51.08 50.04
C GLU A 565 -19.25 49.57 49.82
N ILE A 566 -17.98 49.15 49.81
CA ILE A 566 -17.59 47.74 49.68
C ILE A 566 -17.98 46.93 50.92
N LEU A 567 -17.87 47.51 52.13
CA LEU A 567 -18.26 46.86 53.38
C LEU A 567 -19.78 46.62 53.47
N ASP A 568 -20.60 47.57 53.00
CA ASP A 568 -22.06 47.42 52.96
C ASP A 568 -22.51 46.38 51.92
N PHE A 569 -21.79 46.26 50.80
CA PHE A 569 -22.02 45.23 49.79
C PHE A 569 -21.69 43.81 50.29
N ARG A 570 -20.51 43.61 50.92
CA ARG A 570 -20.12 42.30 51.48
C ARG A 570 -21.11 41.80 52.53
N LYS A 571 -21.63 42.69 53.39
CA LYS A 571 -22.64 42.33 54.39
C LYS A 571 -23.97 41.86 53.78
N LEU A 572 -24.35 42.36 52.61
CA LEU A 572 -25.59 41.98 51.91
C LEU A 572 -25.46 40.64 51.17
N GLU A 573 -24.30 40.30 50.61
CA GLU A 573 -24.08 39.00 49.95
C GLU A 573 -23.83 37.85 50.95
N GLU A 574 -23.12 38.09 52.04
CA GLU A 574 -22.90 37.08 53.09
C GLU A 574 -24.17 36.78 53.91
N SER A 575 -25.17 37.68 53.91
CA SER A 575 -26.39 37.56 54.72
C SER A 575 -27.54 36.77 54.08
N LYS A 576 -27.32 36.05 52.97
CA LYS A 576 -28.21 34.93 52.60
C LYS A 576 -28.26 33.84 53.69
N TYR A 577 -27.34 33.86 54.66
CA TYR A 577 -27.18 32.81 55.66
C TYR A 577 -26.94 33.26 57.11
N ASN A 578 -27.18 34.53 57.50
CA ASN A 578 -27.06 34.92 58.92
C ASN A 578 -28.25 35.73 59.45
N LEU A 579 -29.04 35.02 60.28
CA LEU A 579 -29.95 35.45 61.37
C LEU A 579 -30.57 36.85 61.21
N HIS A 580 -31.64 36.94 60.43
CA HIS A 580 -32.64 37.98 60.63
C HIS A 580 -33.16 37.88 62.07
N ILE A 581 -32.95 38.92 62.88
CA ILE A 581 -33.57 38.98 64.20
C ILE A 581 -34.99 39.47 63.98
N ILE A 582 -35.81 38.55 63.50
CA ILE A 582 -37.23 38.77 63.29
C ILE A 582 -37.82 38.97 64.68
N LYS A 583 -38.39 40.15 64.95
CA LYS A 583 -39.04 40.46 66.22
C LYS A 583 -40.49 40.87 65.93
N ASN A 584 -41.35 40.69 66.92
CA ASN A 584 -42.70 41.25 66.85
C ASN A 584 -42.60 42.78 67.02
N ALA A 585 -42.74 43.54 65.92
CA ALA A 585 -42.45 44.98 65.86
C ALA A 585 -43.69 45.85 65.56
N PRO A 586 -43.85 47.04 66.17
CA PRO A 586 -44.99 47.94 65.95
C PRO A 586 -44.82 48.77 64.67
N VAL A 587 -45.05 48.14 63.51
CA VAL A 587 -44.85 48.74 62.18
C VAL A 587 -45.69 50.00 61.93
N ALA A 588 -46.90 50.08 62.49
CA ALA A 588 -47.78 51.26 62.33
C ALA A 588 -47.24 52.53 63.03
N GLU A 589 -46.63 52.38 64.21
CA GLU A 589 -46.04 53.50 64.95
C GLU A 589 -44.77 54.00 64.25
N GLN A 590 -43.97 53.05 63.75
CA GLN A 590 -42.70 53.37 63.12
C GLN A 590 -42.88 54.14 61.79
N ILE A 591 -43.84 53.76 60.96
CA ILE A 591 -44.16 54.51 59.73
C ILE A 591 -44.64 55.92 60.07
N ARG A 592 -45.46 56.10 61.11
CA ARG A 592 -45.89 57.45 61.54
C ARG A 592 -44.70 58.30 61.95
N LYS A 593 -43.78 57.76 62.76
CA LYS A 593 -42.56 58.45 63.19
C LYS A 593 -41.67 58.84 62.02
N GLN A 594 -41.41 57.93 61.08
CA GLN A 594 -40.58 58.26 59.91
C GLN A 594 -41.27 59.23 58.94
N SER A 595 -42.59 59.25 58.93
CA SER A 595 -43.37 60.19 58.11
C SER A 595 -43.25 61.64 58.58
N GLU A 596 -42.95 61.89 59.86
CA GLU A 596 -42.81 63.25 60.41
C GLU A 596 -41.74 64.07 59.68
N SER A 597 -40.58 63.49 59.36
CA SER A 597 -39.53 64.19 58.60
C SER A 597 -39.97 64.52 57.17
N PHE A 598 -40.88 63.73 56.61
CA PHE A 598 -41.42 63.96 55.27
C PHE A 598 -42.60 64.94 55.25
N PHE A 599 -43.33 65.14 56.36
CA PHE A 599 -44.33 66.21 56.45
C PHE A 599 -43.70 67.60 56.31
N SER A 600 -42.54 67.84 56.92
CA SER A 600 -41.79 69.10 56.76
C SER A 600 -41.33 69.31 55.31
N ILE A 601 -40.88 68.24 54.64
CA ILE A 601 -40.48 68.27 53.21
C ILE A 601 -41.70 68.48 52.31
N ALA A 602 -42.85 67.92 52.67
CA ALA A 602 -44.11 68.06 51.95
C ALA A 602 -44.66 69.50 52.02
N GLU A 603 -44.63 70.14 53.20
CA GLU A 603 -44.98 71.56 53.34
C GLU A 603 -44.03 72.46 52.55
N GLN A 604 -42.72 72.23 52.65
CA GLN A 604 -41.72 73.04 51.94
C GLN A 604 -41.88 72.97 50.42
N ASN A 605 -42.23 71.80 49.88
CA ASN A 605 -42.39 71.57 48.44
C ASN A 605 -43.86 71.59 47.97
N LYS A 606 -44.80 72.05 48.82
CA LYS A 606 -46.26 72.08 48.57
C LYS A 606 -46.83 70.77 48.00
N ILE A 607 -46.37 69.62 48.49
CA ILE A 607 -46.87 68.30 48.11
C ILE A 607 -47.92 67.86 49.14
N ARG A 608 -49.05 67.33 48.68
CA ARG A 608 -50.07 66.76 49.57
C ARG A 608 -49.62 65.37 50.03
N PHE A 609 -49.32 65.23 51.31
CA PHE A 609 -48.90 63.95 51.89
C PHE A 609 -50.01 63.32 52.72
N ASN A 610 -50.54 62.18 52.26
CA ASN A 610 -51.66 61.46 52.87
C ASN A 610 -51.18 60.12 53.45
N LEU A 611 -51.32 59.95 54.77
CA LEU A 611 -50.95 58.73 55.48
C LEU A 611 -52.19 57.98 55.96
N GLN A 612 -52.40 56.74 55.48
CA GLN A 612 -53.51 55.86 55.86
C GLN A 612 -52.97 54.58 56.52
N VAL A 613 -53.01 54.53 57.86
CA VAL A 613 -52.45 53.43 58.66
C VAL A 613 -53.44 53.05 59.77
N SER A 614 -53.64 51.75 60.00
CA SER A 614 -54.51 51.24 61.08
C SER A 614 -53.92 51.48 62.48
N ASP A 615 -54.77 51.65 63.51
CA ASP A 615 -54.38 52.29 64.78
C ASP A 615 -53.59 51.45 65.81
N LYS A 616 -53.17 50.21 65.50
CA LYS A 616 -52.25 49.39 66.34
C LYS A 616 -51.85 48.11 65.60
N LEU A 617 -50.92 48.22 64.64
CA LEU A 617 -50.46 47.07 63.84
C LEU A 617 -49.06 46.60 64.28
N LEU A 618 -49.02 45.35 64.75
CA LEU A 618 -47.81 44.61 65.11
C LEU A 618 -47.54 43.57 64.02
N TRP A 619 -46.28 43.44 63.58
CA TRP A 619 -45.88 42.47 62.56
C TRP A 619 -44.52 41.86 62.88
N ASN A 620 -44.37 40.56 62.62
CA ASN A 620 -43.09 39.87 62.82
C ASN A 620 -42.17 40.16 61.63
N THR A 621 -41.22 41.07 61.81
CA THR A 621 -40.28 41.48 60.77
C THR A 621 -38.98 41.99 61.39
N ASP A 622 -37.94 42.15 60.58
CA ASP A 622 -36.81 42.99 60.92
C ASP A 622 -37.21 44.48 60.73
N ILE A 623 -37.20 45.23 61.84
CA ILE A 623 -37.62 46.63 61.84
C ILE A 623 -36.63 47.54 61.09
N ILE A 624 -35.34 47.18 61.04
CA ILE A 624 -34.29 47.97 60.38
C ILE A 624 -34.44 47.81 58.86
N CYS A 625 -34.62 46.58 58.38
CA CYS A 625 -34.90 46.30 56.97
C CYS A 625 -36.18 46.99 56.50
N PHE A 626 -37.26 46.87 57.27
CA PHE A 626 -38.54 47.51 56.96
C PHE A 626 -38.42 49.04 56.85
N ASN A 627 -37.71 49.69 57.77
CA ASN A 627 -37.46 51.14 57.73
C ASN A 627 -36.66 51.59 56.51
N ARG A 628 -35.66 50.80 56.09
CA ARG A 628 -34.86 51.10 54.90
C ARG A 628 -35.70 51.01 53.62
N ILE A 629 -36.54 49.97 53.51
CA ILE A 629 -37.50 49.83 52.40
C ILE A 629 -38.42 51.06 52.35
N TYR A 630 -39.01 51.42 53.49
CA TYR A 630 -39.90 52.58 53.59
C TYR A 630 -39.21 53.89 53.18
N THR A 631 -38.05 54.19 53.78
CA THR A 631 -37.33 55.46 53.53
C THR A 631 -36.92 55.59 52.07
N ASN A 632 -36.46 54.51 51.45
CA ASN A 632 -35.98 54.51 50.07
C ASN A 632 -37.14 54.73 49.08
N LEU A 633 -38.27 54.02 49.25
CA LEU A 633 -39.45 54.19 48.41
C LEU A 633 -40.08 55.58 48.58
N VAL A 634 -40.19 56.09 49.81
CA VAL A 634 -40.76 57.42 50.09
C VAL A 634 -39.84 58.54 49.62
N SER A 635 -38.53 58.44 49.83
CA SER A 635 -37.55 59.42 49.31
C SER A 635 -37.60 59.50 47.79
N ASN A 636 -37.70 58.35 47.10
CA ASN A 636 -37.92 58.33 45.65
C ASN A 636 -39.27 58.95 45.27
N ALA A 637 -40.36 58.63 45.98
CA ALA A 637 -41.67 59.22 45.73
C ALA A 637 -41.63 60.76 45.82
N PHE A 638 -40.96 61.34 46.81
CA PHE A 638 -40.77 62.80 46.92
C PHE A 638 -39.86 63.35 45.82
N LYS A 639 -38.76 62.67 45.50
CA LYS A 639 -37.80 63.09 44.46
C LYS A 639 -38.44 63.20 43.08
N TYR A 640 -39.40 62.33 42.76
CA TYR A 640 -40.06 62.24 41.46
C TYR A 640 -41.46 62.88 41.41
N THR A 641 -41.88 63.56 42.48
CA THR A 641 -43.15 64.31 42.54
C THR A 641 -42.88 65.80 42.40
N LYS A 642 -43.71 66.50 41.60
CA LYS A 642 -43.61 67.95 41.40
C LYS A 642 -44.40 68.72 42.46
N GLU A 643 -44.13 70.03 42.57
CA GLU A 643 -44.87 70.95 43.45
C GLU A 643 -46.39 70.86 43.15
N GLY A 644 -47.23 70.75 44.19
CA GLY A 644 -48.68 70.55 44.07
C GLY A 644 -49.15 69.10 43.87
N GLY A 645 -48.23 68.15 43.74
CA GLY A 645 -48.53 66.72 43.62
C GLY A 645 -49.02 66.06 44.91
N GLU A 646 -49.39 64.77 44.83
CA GLU A 646 -49.80 63.94 45.97
C GLU A 646 -48.83 62.76 46.16
N VAL A 647 -48.39 62.55 47.39
CA VAL A 647 -47.77 61.30 47.84
C VAL A 647 -48.71 60.65 48.85
N ARG A 648 -49.09 59.40 48.62
CA ARG A 648 -50.01 58.64 49.50
C ARG A 648 -49.36 57.35 49.96
N VAL A 649 -49.35 57.13 51.26
CA VAL A 649 -48.84 55.90 51.88
C VAL A 649 -49.98 55.17 52.56
N THR A 650 -50.17 53.90 52.21
CA THR A 650 -51.19 53.03 52.80
C THR A 650 -50.56 51.78 53.39
N LEU A 651 -50.93 51.44 54.63
CA LEU A 651 -50.50 50.20 55.29
C LEU A 651 -51.72 49.41 55.78
N LYS A 652 -51.85 48.15 55.33
CA LYS A 652 -52.92 47.22 55.74
C LYS A 652 -52.34 45.84 56.04
N ALA A 653 -52.96 45.11 56.96
CA ALA A 653 -52.68 43.69 57.17
C ALA A 653 -53.97 42.88 56.98
N ASP A 654 -53.84 41.76 56.29
CA ASP A 654 -54.81 40.66 56.21
C ASP A 654 -54.16 39.41 56.84
N ASN A 655 -54.93 38.39 57.22
CA ASN A 655 -54.55 37.34 58.19
C ASN A 655 -53.14 36.73 58.04
N ASP A 656 -52.53 36.72 56.84
CA ASP A 656 -51.17 36.22 56.59
C ASP A 656 -50.22 37.19 55.85
N THR A 657 -50.66 38.40 55.47
CA THR A 657 -49.85 39.35 54.68
C THR A 657 -49.99 40.83 55.08
N LEU A 658 -48.86 41.52 55.15
CA LEU A 658 -48.74 42.97 55.35
C LEU A 658 -48.50 43.67 54.00
N THR A 659 -49.39 44.59 53.62
CA THR A 659 -49.27 45.35 52.36
C THR A 659 -48.96 46.82 52.63
N LEU A 660 -47.80 47.29 52.13
CA LEU A 660 -47.36 48.68 52.10
C LEU A 660 -47.47 49.22 50.67
N LYS A 661 -48.28 50.25 50.46
CA LYS A 661 -48.42 50.95 49.17
C LYS A 661 -47.88 52.37 49.27
N VAL A 662 -46.98 52.75 48.36
CA VAL A 662 -46.43 54.11 48.23
C VAL A 662 -46.77 54.63 46.84
N TYR A 663 -47.73 55.55 46.79
CA TYR A 663 -48.23 56.19 45.58
C TYR A 663 -47.65 57.60 45.44
N ASN A 664 -47.30 58.01 44.23
CA ASN A 664 -46.84 59.36 43.94
C ASN A 664 -47.30 59.87 42.56
N THR A 665 -47.66 61.15 42.47
CA THR A 665 -47.98 61.82 41.20
C THR A 665 -46.71 62.34 40.53
N GLY A 666 -46.09 61.52 39.68
CA GLY A 666 -44.84 61.84 38.97
C GLY A 666 -44.92 61.59 37.46
N LYS A 667 -43.75 61.53 36.80
CA LYS A 667 -43.66 61.20 35.36
C LYS A 667 -44.16 59.79 35.02
N GLY A 668 -44.44 58.95 36.00
CA GLY A 668 -44.74 57.53 35.81
C GLY A 668 -43.57 56.77 35.19
N ILE A 669 -43.68 55.45 35.14
CA ILE A 669 -42.66 54.53 34.64
C ILE A 669 -43.28 53.78 33.46
N GLU A 670 -42.58 53.74 32.34
CA GLU A 670 -43.01 53.03 31.15
C GLU A 670 -43.01 51.51 31.40
N ALA A 671 -44.04 50.79 30.94
CA ALA A 671 -44.19 49.34 31.20
C ALA A 671 -42.99 48.49 30.75
N SER A 672 -42.29 48.92 29.69
CA SER A 672 -41.05 48.31 29.20
C SER A 672 -39.85 48.50 30.16
N LYS A 673 -39.89 49.53 31.00
CA LYS A 673 -38.79 49.93 31.90
C LYS A 673 -39.01 49.49 33.35
N ILE A 674 -40.21 49.03 33.71
CA ILE A 674 -40.52 48.52 35.07
C ILE A 674 -39.61 47.37 35.52
N PRO A 675 -39.22 46.39 34.66
CA PRO A 675 -38.25 45.37 35.08
C PRO A 675 -36.84 45.94 35.29
N ILE A 676 -36.47 46.94 34.48
CA ILE A 676 -35.11 47.49 34.41
C ILE A 676 -34.80 48.40 35.60
N ILE A 677 -35.79 49.09 36.18
CA ILE A 677 -35.55 50.00 37.33
C ILE A 677 -35.02 49.31 38.59
N PHE A 678 -35.12 47.98 38.65
CA PHE A 678 -34.52 47.20 39.72
C PHE A 678 -33.15 46.59 39.35
N ASP A 679 -32.69 46.75 38.11
CA ASP A 679 -31.35 46.36 37.68
C ASP A 679 -30.28 47.30 38.25
N ARG A 680 -29.16 46.71 38.65
CA ARG A 680 -28.03 47.40 39.30
C ARG A 680 -27.42 48.43 38.34
N TYR A 681 -27.18 49.66 38.81
CA TYR A 681 -26.61 50.79 38.04
C TYR A 681 -27.47 51.31 36.88
N SER A 682 -28.74 50.86 36.78
CA SER A 682 -29.67 51.42 35.80
C SER A 682 -30.17 52.79 36.26
N ILE A 683 -29.83 53.84 35.50
CA ILE A 683 -30.34 55.19 35.73
C ILE A 683 -31.25 55.52 34.55
N LEU A 684 -32.53 55.77 34.81
CA LEU A 684 -33.44 56.28 33.79
C LEU A 684 -33.07 57.73 33.46
N GLU A 685 -32.28 57.92 32.41
CA GLU A 685 -31.99 59.25 31.87
C GLU A 685 -33.24 59.85 31.21
N GLU A 686 -33.78 60.92 31.79
CA GLU A 686 -34.36 62.13 31.15
C GLU A 686 -35.32 62.89 32.08
N ILE A 687 -34.81 63.81 32.92
CA ILE A 687 -35.59 64.98 33.37
C ILE A 687 -34.69 66.22 33.41
N GLY A 688 -35.05 67.23 32.62
CA GLY A 688 -34.44 68.55 32.63
C GLY A 688 -34.49 69.21 34.02
N SER A 689 -33.49 70.06 34.23
CA SER A 689 -33.31 70.98 35.34
C SER A 689 -34.61 71.63 35.80
N ASP A 690 -35.03 71.42 37.05
CA ASP A 690 -35.81 72.39 37.83
C ASP A 690 -35.99 72.07 39.33
N ASN A 691 -35.57 70.89 39.83
CA ASN A 691 -35.61 70.60 41.27
C ASN A 691 -34.25 70.85 41.95
N GLN A 692 -34.18 71.81 42.89
CA GLN A 692 -32.96 72.19 43.62
C GLN A 692 -32.34 71.08 44.51
N TYR A 693 -33.03 69.95 44.70
CA TYR A 693 -32.51 68.76 45.39
C TYR A 693 -31.49 67.92 44.57
N SER A 694 -31.14 68.34 43.35
CA SER A 694 -30.39 67.53 42.37
C SER A 694 -28.87 67.65 42.42
N ARG A 695 -28.29 68.59 43.18
CA ARG A 695 -26.88 69.01 43.01
C ARG A 695 -25.87 68.40 43.99
N THR A 696 -26.29 67.65 45.00
CA THR A 696 -25.37 67.26 46.10
C THR A 696 -25.42 65.78 46.50
N SER A 697 -26.05 64.92 45.71
CA SER A 697 -26.13 63.49 45.99
C SER A 697 -25.62 62.69 44.80
N SER A 698 -24.54 61.94 45.02
CA SER A 698 -23.98 60.94 44.11
C SER A 698 -25.09 60.01 43.60
N ARG A 699 -25.20 59.88 42.27
CA ARG A 699 -26.24 59.09 41.60
C ARG A 699 -25.70 57.70 41.31
N ASN A 700 -25.77 56.81 42.29
CA ASN A 700 -25.09 55.51 42.16
C ASN A 700 -26.00 54.41 41.56
N GLY A 701 -27.30 54.64 41.36
CA GLY A 701 -28.20 53.67 40.71
C GLY A 701 -28.43 52.37 41.48
N ILE A 702 -28.14 52.35 42.80
CA ILE A 702 -28.16 51.14 43.65
C ILE A 702 -29.40 51.09 44.57
N GLY A 703 -30.13 52.20 44.73
CA GLY A 703 -31.19 52.31 45.75
C GLY A 703 -32.37 51.34 45.57
N LEU A 704 -32.94 51.24 44.36
CA LEU A 704 -34.13 50.41 44.11
C LEU A 704 -33.79 48.90 44.06
N SER A 705 -32.61 48.53 43.57
CA SER A 705 -32.13 47.15 43.56
C SER A 705 -31.88 46.62 44.98
N ILE A 706 -31.32 47.45 45.87
CA ILE A 706 -31.24 47.13 47.32
C ILE A 706 -32.63 46.97 47.91
N CYS A 707 -33.59 47.82 47.53
CA CYS A 707 -34.96 47.74 48.03
C CYS A 707 -35.65 46.41 47.65
N GLN A 708 -35.49 45.96 46.39
CA GLN A 708 -35.98 44.65 45.96
C GLN A 708 -35.31 43.51 46.75
N SER A 709 -33.98 43.55 46.88
CA SER A 709 -33.24 42.53 47.64
C SER A 709 -33.69 42.46 49.12
N LEU A 710 -34.00 43.60 49.75
CA LEU A 710 -34.50 43.64 51.12
C LEU A 710 -35.94 43.11 51.25
N VAL A 711 -36.81 43.38 50.26
CA VAL A 711 -38.18 42.85 50.24
C VAL A 711 -38.19 41.33 50.06
N GLU A 712 -37.37 40.81 49.13
CA GLU A 712 -37.19 39.37 48.91
C GLU A 712 -36.61 38.67 50.16
N LEU A 713 -35.68 39.33 50.86
CA LEU A 713 -35.10 38.84 52.11
C LEU A 713 -36.12 38.72 53.24
N LEU A 714 -37.13 39.59 53.28
CA LEU A 714 -38.30 39.46 54.15
C LEU A 714 -39.37 38.51 53.59
N GLN A 715 -39.03 37.66 52.61
CA GLN A 715 -39.92 36.73 51.91
C GLN A 715 -41.13 37.41 51.25
N GLY A 716 -41.04 38.71 50.99
CA GLY A 716 -42.08 39.50 50.38
C GLY A 716 -41.92 39.69 48.87
N SER A 717 -42.87 40.40 48.27
CA SER A 717 -42.80 40.82 46.87
C SER A 717 -43.02 42.32 46.71
N ILE A 718 -42.33 42.94 45.76
CA ILE A 718 -42.54 44.32 45.36
C ILE A 718 -43.07 44.37 43.93
N LYS A 719 -44.17 45.09 43.72
CA LYS A 719 -44.82 45.32 42.42
C LYS A 719 -44.91 46.82 42.18
N VAL A 720 -44.92 47.20 40.91
CA VAL A 720 -45.04 48.60 40.49
C VAL A 720 -46.22 48.73 39.53
N GLU A 721 -47.20 49.53 39.91
CA GLU A 721 -48.29 49.94 39.05
C GLU A 721 -48.08 51.40 38.67
N SER A 722 -47.91 51.69 37.38
CA SER A 722 -47.63 53.05 36.94
C SER A 722 -48.28 53.35 35.59
N GLU A 723 -48.77 54.57 35.46
CA GLU A 723 -49.22 55.14 34.19
C GLU A 723 -48.38 56.39 33.89
N VAL A 724 -47.76 56.40 32.70
CA VAL A 724 -46.85 57.47 32.27
C VAL A 724 -47.55 58.83 32.34
N ASN A 725 -46.86 59.81 32.93
CA ASN A 725 -47.30 61.18 33.23
C ASN A 725 -48.51 61.32 34.17
N LYS A 726 -48.90 60.25 34.87
CA LYS A 726 -49.97 60.32 35.87
C LYS A 726 -49.51 59.92 37.26
N TYR A 727 -49.05 58.68 37.43
CA TYR A 727 -48.68 58.17 38.76
C TYR A 727 -47.73 56.97 38.70
N ALA A 728 -47.06 56.72 39.82
CA ALA A 728 -46.45 55.43 40.13
C ALA A 728 -46.86 55.00 41.54
N GLU A 729 -47.24 53.73 41.70
CA GLU A 729 -47.55 53.08 42.96
C GLU A 729 -46.63 51.88 43.15
N PHE A 730 -45.80 51.91 44.19
CA PHE A 730 -45.00 50.78 44.63
C PHE A 730 -45.79 50.01 45.69
N ILE A 731 -46.02 48.73 45.46
CA ILE A 731 -46.81 47.83 46.31
C ILE A 731 -45.86 46.76 46.86
N VAL A 732 -45.62 46.78 48.16
CA VAL A 732 -44.80 45.79 48.88
C VAL A 732 -45.72 44.89 49.71
N GLU A 733 -45.62 43.58 49.52
CA GLU A 733 -46.38 42.55 50.25
C GLU A 733 -45.39 41.71 51.08
N LEU A 734 -45.54 41.64 52.40
CA LEU A 734 -44.64 40.91 53.32
C LEU A 734 -45.41 39.83 54.12
N PRO A 735 -44.94 38.58 54.20
CA PRO A 735 -45.53 37.53 55.04
C PRO A 735 -45.09 37.63 56.52
N GLN A 736 -45.70 36.83 57.40
CA GLN A 736 -45.34 36.74 58.83
C GLN A 736 -44.22 35.72 59.07
N LEU A 737 -43.14 36.11 59.78
CA LEU A 737 -41.91 35.30 59.92
C LEU A 737 -41.58 34.87 61.39
N GLU A 738 -40.72 33.84 61.57
CA GLU A 738 -40.29 33.24 62.87
C GLU A 738 -38.95 33.77 63.43
N ILE A 739 -38.75 33.77 64.77
CA ILE A 739 -37.64 34.45 65.51
C ILE A 739 -36.44 33.52 65.86
N LYS A 740 -35.16 33.89 65.58
CA LYS A 740 -33.92 33.16 66.03
C LYS A 740 -32.67 34.07 66.25
N GLU A 741 -31.75 33.72 67.17
CA GLU A 741 -30.49 34.46 67.52
C GLU A 741 -29.19 33.57 67.61
N VAL A 742 -28.00 34.24 67.66
CA VAL A 742 -26.61 33.96 68.22
C VAL A 742 -25.33 33.74 67.29
N PRO A 743 -24.03 33.87 67.74
CA PRO A 743 -22.99 34.85 67.32
C PRO A 743 -21.58 34.30 66.84
N VAL A 744 -20.55 35.16 66.62
CA VAL A 744 -19.30 34.98 65.80
C VAL A 744 -17.96 35.36 66.52
N ALA A 745 -16.80 34.78 66.11
CA ALA A 745 -15.42 35.40 66.00
C ALA A 745 -14.31 34.41 65.53
N THR A 746 -13.02 34.73 65.30
CA THR A 746 -12.23 35.41 64.20
C THR A 746 -10.72 35.02 64.39
N LEU A 747 -9.85 35.00 63.36
CA LEU A 747 -8.40 34.61 63.37
C LEU A 747 -7.42 35.77 63.01
N GLN A 748 -6.10 35.65 63.30
CA GLN A 748 -4.99 36.40 62.63
C GLN A 748 -3.53 35.88 62.90
N GLU A 749 -2.59 36.16 61.97
CA GLU A 749 -1.13 35.80 61.88
C GLU A 749 -0.22 37.05 61.60
N SER A 750 1.13 36.96 61.70
CA SER A 750 2.14 37.81 60.96
C SER A 750 3.64 37.39 61.11
N VAL A 751 4.54 37.84 60.18
CA VAL A 751 6.03 37.62 60.04
C VAL A 751 6.75 38.92 59.50
N ASN A 752 8.09 39.10 59.65
CA ASN A 752 8.93 40.23 59.11
C ASN A 752 10.42 39.88 58.75
N VAL A 753 11.10 40.65 57.85
CA VAL A 753 12.55 40.63 57.43
C VAL A 753 13.07 42.05 56.96
N VAL A 754 14.42 42.31 56.88
CA VAL A 754 15.11 43.58 56.45
C VAL A 754 16.46 43.35 55.63
N PRO A 755 16.98 44.29 54.76
CA PRO A 755 18.08 44.13 53.73
C PRO A 755 19.28 45.17 53.73
N ASP A 756 20.20 45.15 52.71
CA ASP A 756 21.04 46.27 52.10
C ASP A 756 22.20 45.75 51.15
N ASP A 757 23.07 46.51 50.41
CA ASP A 757 23.03 47.60 49.38
C ASP A 757 24.49 47.91 48.80
N ASN A 758 24.65 48.60 47.63
CA ASN A 758 25.77 49.52 47.16
C ASN A 758 26.26 49.55 45.66
N SER A 759 26.87 50.70 45.25
CA SER A 759 27.01 51.37 43.90
C SER A 759 28.43 51.80 43.37
N GLY A 760 28.59 52.27 42.08
CA GLY A 760 29.71 53.14 41.54
C GLY A 760 29.87 53.36 39.98
N LYS A 761 30.16 54.61 39.49
CA LYS A 761 30.02 55.23 38.09
C LYS A 761 31.22 55.24 37.07
N SER A 762 30.91 55.26 35.75
CA SER A 762 31.70 55.82 34.60
C SER A 762 30.76 56.39 33.50
N SER A 763 31.24 57.22 32.53
CA SER A 763 30.51 57.89 31.41
C SER A 763 29.05 57.49 31.20
N LYS A 764 28.12 58.43 31.47
CA LYS A 764 26.71 58.15 31.71
C LYS A 764 25.97 57.58 30.49
N PRO A 765 25.52 56.31 30.54
CA PRO A 765 24.66 55.69 29.53
C PRO A 765 23.33 56.44 29.36
N ILE A 766 22.74 56.36 28.17
CA ILE A 766 21.42 56.96 27.89
C ILE A 766 20.33 55.93 28.19
N ILE A 767 19.34 56.32 29.00
CA ILE A 767 18.17 55.52 29.35
C ILE A 767 16.89 56.25 28.93
N LEU A 768 15.99 55.53 28.25
CA LEU A 768 14.66 56.04 27.89
C LEU A 768 13.62 55.52 28.90
N VAL A 769 12.71 56.36 29.38
CA VAL A 769 11.65 56.04 30.35
C VAL A 769 10.28 56.34 29.73
N VAL A 770 9.36 55.37 29.77
CA VAL A 770 8.04 55.46 29.14
C VAL A 770 6.94 55.15 30.17
N ASP A 771 6.10 56.13 30.49
CA ASP A 771 4.99 55.99 31.47
C ASP A 771 3.89 57.02 31.14
N ASP A 772 2.61 56.71 31.37
CA ASP A 772 1.51 57.64 31.06
C ASP A 772 1.29 58.68 32.16
N ASN A 773 1.81 58.43 33.36
CA ASN A 773 1.76 59.34 34.48
C ASN A 773 3.03 60.22 34.53
N GLU A 774 2.85 61.52 34.25
CA GLU A 774 3.94 62.50 34.27
C GLU A 774 4.66 62.58 35.63
N ASP A 775 3.97 62.32 36.75
CA ASP A 775 4.57 62.31 38.09
C ASP A 775 5.53 61.14 38.28
N ILE A 776 5.29 59.98 37.63
CA ILE A 776 6.17 58.81 37.68
C ILE A 776 7.41 59.01 36.81
N ILE A 777 7.26 59.57 35.59
CA ILE A 777 8.40 59.93 34.73
C ILE A 777 9.32 60.91 35.48
N TRP A 778 8.73 61.92 36.11
CA TRP A 778 9.47 62.89 36.89
C TRP A 778 10.25 62.24 38.05
N LEU A 779 9.62 61.32 38.78
CA LEU A 779 10.26 60.58 39.87
C LEU A 779 11.45 59.73 39.39
N ILE A 780 11.32 58.97 38.31
CA ILE A 780 12.40 58.11 37.78
C ILE A 780 13.57 58.96 37.26
N ASN A 781 13.27 60.08 36.59
CA ASN A 781 14.29 61.02 36.14
C ASN A 781 15.10 61.58 37.31
N ASP A 782 14.41 61.99 38.39
CA ASP A 782 15.05 62.47 39.61
C ASP A 782 15.95 61.37 40.24
N ILE A 783 15.47 60.12 40.28
CA ILE A 783 16.22 58.98 40.85
C ILE A 783 17.50 58.64 40.06
N LEU A 784 17.53 58.75 38.73
CA LEU A 784 18.62 58.19 37.90
C LEU A 784 19.55 59.22 37.26
N SER A 785 19.17 60.50 37.25
CA SER A 785 19.94 61.60 36.63
C SER A 785 21.40 61.70 37.11
N ASP A 786 21.68 61.20 38.30
CA ASP A 786 23.02 61.13 38.88
C ASP A 786 24.00 60.25 38.09
N GLU A 787 23.56 59.15 37.49
CA GLU A 787 24.39 58.08 36.86
C GLU A 787 24.18 57.96 35.35
N TYR A 788 23.03 58.40 34.85
CA TYR A 788 22.59 58.20 33.47
C TYR A 788 22.04 59.49 32.87
N ILE A 789 21.89 59.54 31.54
CA ILE A 789 21.14 60.58 30.85
C ILE A 789 19.73 60.02 30.59
N ILE A 790 18.71 60.63 31.21
CA ILE A 790 17.33 60.14 31.12
C ILE A 790 16.55 60.94 30.07
N LYS A 791 15.83 60.23 29.19
CA LYS A 791 14.80 60.80 28.32
C LYS A 791 13.44 60.23 28.68
N GLY A 792 12.42 61.07 28.78
CA GLY A 792 11.04 60.66 29.08
C GLY A 792 10.15 60.64 27.83
N ALA A 793 9.20 59.72 27.78
CA ALA A 793 8.15 59.64 26.77
C ALA A 793 6.81 59.26 27.44
N ASN A 794 5.72 59.93 27.05
CA ASN A 794 4.41 59.75 27.71
C ASN A 794 3.56 58.61 27.11
N ASN A 795 4.02 57.99 26.01
CA ASN A 795 3.37 56.87 25.36
C ASN A 795 4.36 56.12 24.45
N ALA A 796 3.97 54.91 24.02
CA ALA A 796 4.81 54.04 23.19
C ALA A 796 5.21 54.67 21.83
N ASN A 797 4.31 55.42 21.20
CA ASN A 797 4.56 56.04 19.89
C ASN A 797 5.64 57.14 19.98
N ASP A 798 5.64 57.92 21.06
CA ASP A 798 6.68 58.91 21.32
C ASP A 798 8.03 58.23 21.62
N ALA A 799 8.00 57.13 22.39
CA ALA A 799 9.20 56.34 22.69
C ALA A 799 9.90 55.84 21.41
N LEU A 800 9.15 55.27 20.45
CA LEU A 800 9.70 54.77 19.18
C LEU A 800 10.36 55.87 18.36
N LYS A 801 9.73 57.05 18.27
CA LYS A 801 10.32 58.22 17.59
C LYS A 801 11.62 58.67 18.25
N GLN A 802 11.72 58.61 19.57
CA GLN A 802 12.94 58.96 20.27
C GLN A 802 14.07 57.94 20.05
N ILE A 803 13.75 56.64 19.96
CA ILE A 803 14.71 55.56 19.67
C ILE A 803 15.32 55.70 18.28
N GLU A 804 14.53 56.06 17.27
CA GLU A 804 15.03 56.29 15.90
C GLU A 804 16.04 57.45 15.85
N ASN A 805 15.79 58.52 16.61
CA ASN A 805 16.64 59.70 16.63
C ASN A 805 17.95 59.49 17.41
N GLN A 806 17.90 58.80 18.53
CA GLN A 806 19.07 58.53 19.36
C GLN A 806 18.90 57.21 20.11
N MET A 807 19.71 56.22 19.76
CA MET A 807 19.59 54.87 20.30
C MET A 807 19.98 54.81 21.78
N PRO A 808 19.06 54.42 22.69
CA PRO A 808 19.36 54.30 24.11
C PRO A 808 20.14 53.01 24.41
N GLU A 809 20.86 53.01 25.53
CA GLU A 809 21.57 51.82 26.03
C GLU A 809 20.66 50.90 26.84
N LEU A 810 19.55 51.43 27.39
CA LEU A 810 18.50 50.69 28.10
C LEU A 810 17.17 51.46 28.02
N ILE A 811 16.04 50.76 28.06
CA ILE A 811 14.70 51.34 28.04
C ILE A 811 13.90 50.84 29.26
N ILE A 812 13.15 51.73 29.91
CA ILE A 812 12.26 51.46 31.04
C ILE A 812 10.83 51.80 30.61
N THR A 813 9.85 50.91 30.82
CA THR A 813 8.46 51.13 30.38
C THR A 813 7.43 50.60 31.38
N ASP A 814 6.28 51.27 31.54
CA ASP A 814 5.09 50.65 32.14
C ASP A 814 4.37 49.76 31.11
N ILE A 815 3.68 48.73 31.59
CA ILE A 815 2.80 47.86 30.80
C ILE A 815 1.46 48.56 30.53
N MET A 816 0.89 49.20 31.55
CA MET A 816 -0.44 49.79 31.47
C MET A 816 -0.33 51.22 30.94
N MET A 817 -0.34 51.37 29.62
CA MET A 817 -0.32 52.68 28.97
C MET A 817 -1.49 52.80 27.98
N PRO A 818 -2.05 54.01 27.78
CA PRO A 818 -3.09 54.26 26.80
C PRO A 818 -2.62 53.96 25.37
N GLU A 819 -3.57 53.54 24.54
CA GLU A 819 -3.39 53.21 23.11
C GLU A 819 -2.55 51.95 22.83
N VAL A 820 -1.30 51.92 23.28
CA VAL A 820 -0.36 50.83 23.03
C VAL A 820 0.27 50.40 24.35
N SER A 821 0.07 49.13 24.71
CA SER A 821 0.63 48.58 25.96
C SER A 821 2.16 48.54 25.92
N GLY A 822 2.79 48.59 27.10
CA GLY A 822 4.24 48.45 27.21
C GLY A 822 4.77 47.10 26.72
N LEU A 823 3.99 46.02 26.86
CA LEU A 823 4.36 44.71 26.31
C LEU A 823 4.43 44.76 24.78
N GLU A 824 3.50 45.46 24.15
CA GLU A 824 3.47 45.62 22.71
C GLU A 824 4.63 46.49 22.21
N LEU A 825 4.99 47.54 22.95
CA LEU A 825 6.22 48.32 22.71
C LEU A 825 7.48 47.44 22.80
N ILE A 826 7.58 46.58 23.82
CA ILE A 826 8.72 45.68 23.99
C ILE A 826 8.80 44.70 22.82
N ASN A 827 7.67 44.12 22.44
CA ASN A 827 7.61 43.20 21.30
C ASN A 827 8.07 43.89 20.00
N GLN A 828 7.65 45.14 19.75
CA GLN A 828 8.09 45.90 18.58
C GLN A 828 9.61 46.13 18.59
N ILE A 829 10.17 46.52 19.75
CA ILE A 829 11.61 46.75 19.91
C ILE A 829 12.41 45.45 19.75
N LYS A 830 11.93 44.33 20.31
CA LYS A 830 12.59 43.01 20.26
C LYS A 830 12.40 42.29 18.91
N SER A 831 11.36 42.64 18.17
CA SER A 831 11.11 42.13 16.82
C SER A 831 12.01 42.80 15.76
N ASP A 832 12.40 44.06 15.94
CA ASP A 832 13.30 44.73 15.00
C ASP A 832 14.76 44.23 15.14
N LYS A 833 15.41 43.94 14.01
CA LYS A 833 16.81 43.46 13.94
C LYS A 833 17.79 44.46 14.51
N ILE A 834 17.51 45.75 14.41
CA ILE A 834 18.43 46.81 14.83
C ILE A 834 18.29 47.09 16.33
N THR A 835 17.08 47.12 16.88
CA THR A 835 16.84 47.51 18.28
C THR A 835 16.75 46.34 19.27
N ARG A 836 16.57 45.09 18.82
CA ARG A 836 16.36 43.93 19.71
C ARG A 836 17.44 43.66 20.75
N HIS A 837 18.64 44.16 20.50
CA HIS A 837 19.80 43.99 21.38
C HIS A 837 19.86 45.05 22.51
N ILE A 838 18.86 45.94 22.60
CA ILE A 838 18.72 46.92 23.66
C ILE A 838 18.03 46.26 24.87
N PRO A 839 18.63 46.32 26.07
CA PRO A 839 18.00 45.87 27.30
C PRO A 839 16.72 46.65 27.64
N LEU A 840 15.67 45.95 28.10
CA LEU A 840 14.36 46.51 28.47
C LEU A 840 14.01 46.17 29.93
N VAL A 841 13.53 47.14 30.69
CA VAL A 841 13.06 46.98 32.08
C VAL A 841 11.60 47.39 32.18
N ILE A 842 10.75 46.54 32.72
CA ILE A 842 9.35 46.86 32.97
C ILE A 842 9.18 47.41 34.39
N ILE A 843 8.36 48.45 34.58
CA ILE A 843 7.89 48.92 35.88
C ILE A 843 6.36 48.98 35.89
N SER A 844 5.67 48.08 36.62
CA SER A 844 4.21 48.03 36.61
C SER A 844 3.56 47.62 37.94
N ALA A 845 2.29 47.98 38.17
CA ALA A 845 1.54 47.61 39.39
C ALA A 845 1.02 46.15 39.38
N LYS A 846 1.21 45.42 38.27
CA LYS A 846 0.91 43.99 38.18
C LYS A 846 1.95 43.19 38.97
N ILE A 847 1.52 42.54 40.04
CA ILE A 847 2.38 41.82 41.00
C ILE A 847 2.39 40.29 40.72
N SER A 848 1.47 39.77 39.89
CA SER A 848 1.36 38.32 39.68
C SER A 848 2.57 37.73 38.95
N ASP A 849 3.03 36.55 39.37
CA ASP A 849 4.15 35.84 38.72
C ASP A 849 3.90 35.58 37.23
N ALA A 850 2.62 35.43 36.83
CA ALA A 850 2.22 35.24 35.45
C ALA A 850 2.42 36.50 34.61
N ASP A 851 2.03 37.67 35.12
CA ASP A 851 2.25 38.96 34.44
C ASP A 851 3.75 39.31 34.36
N GLN A 852 4.51 38.96 35.40
CA GLN A 852 5.97 39.11 35.41
C GLN A 852 6.63 38.18 34.40
N SER A 853 6.19 36.92 34.32
CA SER A 853 6.65 35.95 33.33
C SER A 853 6.34 36.45 31.92
N GLU A 854 5.12 36.92 31.66
CA GLU A 854 4.72 37.43 30.34
C GLU A 854 5.61 38.61 29.91
N GLY A 855 5.87 39.54 30.82
CA GLY A 855 6.80 40.64 30.56
C GLY A 855 8.21 40.18 30.16
N LEU A 856 8.75 39.17 30.84
CA LEU A 856 10.06 38.60 30.55
C LEU A 856 10.06 37.77 29.25
N ASP A 857 9.00 37.01 29.01
CA ASP A 857 8.82 36.14 27.84
C ASP A 857 8.70 36.94 26.53
N VAL A 858 8.07 38.12 26.59
CA VAL A 858 8.01 39.07 25.45
C VAL A 858 9.38 39.69 25.16
N GLY A 859 10.34 39.54 26.07
CA GLY A 859 11.74 39.85 25.86
C GLY A 859 12.28 40.99 26.73
N ALA A 860 11.56 41.41 27.78
CA ALA A 860 12.13 42.30 28.79
C ALA A 860 13.26 41.58 29.55
N ASP A 861 14.30 42.33 29.89
CA ASP A 861 15.48 41.82 30.58
C ASP A 861 15.33 41.90 32.11
N ALA A 862 14.36 42.68 32.60
CA ALA A 862 13.94 42.70 34.00
C ALA A 862 12.52 43.25 34.19
N TYR A 863 11.90 42.89 35.30
CA TYR A 863 10.57 43.35 35.71
C TYR A 863 10.63 43.87 37.15
N LEU A 864 10.02 45.04 37.40
CA LEU A 864 9.91 45.70 38.70
C LEU A 864 8.46 46.04 39.01
N THR A 865 8.01 45.76 40.22
CA THR A 865 6.64 46.05 40.66
C THR A 865 6.52 47.45 41.26
N LYS A 866 5.42 48.17 41.00
CA LYS A 866 5.07 49.42 41.69
C LYS A 866 4.36 49.05 43.02
N PRO A 867 4.72 49.64 44.18
CA PRO A 867 5.80 50.61 44.38
C PRO A 867 7.19 49.95 44.33
N PHE A 868 8.13 50.54 43.59
CA PHE A 868 9.49 50.02 43.45
C PHE A 868 10.46 50.76 44.37
N SER A 869 11.45 50.03 44.89
CA SER A 869 12.57 50.64 45.62
C SER A 869 13.53 51.35 44.65
N PRO A 870 13.86 52.64 44.88
CA PRO A 870 14.85 53.36 44.08
C PRO A 870 16.23 52.67 44.03
N LEU A 871 16.64 52.02 45.13
CA LEU A 871 17.91 51.29 45.21
C LEU A 871 17.91 50.06 44.31
N PHE A 872 16.82 49.29 44.34
CA PHE A 872 16.69 48.07 43.57
C PHE A 872 16.67 48.33 42.06
N LEU A 873 15.99 49.41 41.63
CA LEU A 873 15.99 49.85 40.23
C LEU A 873 17.43 50.09 39.71
N ARG A 874 18.29 50.73 40.50
CA ARG A 874 19.69 50.99 40.13
C ARG A 874 20.52 49.72 39.94
N SER A 875 20.37 48.73 40.83
CA SER A 875 21.12 47.47 40.75
C SER A 875 20.81 46.69 39.48
N VAL A 876 19.53 46.66 39.08
CA VAL A 876 19.07 45.95 37.88
C VAL A 876 19.67 46.56 36.62
N ILE A 877 19.61 47.90 36.49
CA ILE A 877 20.16 48.62 35.34
C ILE A 877 21.67 48.35 35.19
N ASN A 878 22.42 48.42 36.29
CA ASN A 878 23.87 48.19 36.28
C ASN A 878 24.27 46.78 35.84
N ARG A 879 23.50 45.75 36.24
CA ARG A 879 23.74 44.35 35.84
C ARG A 879 23.60 44.17 34.33
N LEU A 880 22.53 44.72 33.76
CA LEU A 880 22.20 44.52 32.33
C LEU A 880 23.24 45.14 31.41
N LEU A 881 23.70 46.36 31.71
CA LEU A 881 24.71 47.04 30.91
C LEU A 881 26.08 46.30 30.94
N ASN A 882 26.47 45.73 32.08
CA ASN A 882 27.73 44.99 32.20
C ASN A 882 27.75 43.66 31.41
N THR A 883 26.63 42.93 31.37
CA THR A 883 26.54 41.65 30.63
C THR A 883 26.69 41.87 29.12
N LYS A 884 26.04 42.91 28.58
CA LYS A 884 26.14 43.29 27.17
C LYS A 884 27.58 43.56 26.73
N LYS A 885 28.39 44.17 27.60
CA LYS A 885 29.81 44.45 27.34
C LYS A 885 30.64 43.17 27.16
N LYS A 886 30.46 42.15 28.02
CA LYS A 886 31.24 40.89 27.97
C LYS A 886 30.94 40.02 26.75
N LEU A 887 29.67 39.93 26.34
CA LEU A 887 29.26 39.13 25.18
C LEU A 887 29.85 39.67 23.87
N LYS A 888 29.93 41.00 23.75
CA LYS A 888 30.57 41.65 22.62
C LYS A 888 32.03 41.17 22.47
N ASP A 889 32.77 41.05 23.56
CA ASP A 889 34.18 40.65 23.53
C ASP A 889 34.39 39.19 23.08
N TYR A 890 33.44 38.27 23.33
CA TYR A 890 33.53 36.84 22.96
C TYR A 890 33.33 36.56 21.46
N TYR A 891 32.34 37.20 20.83
CA TYR A 891 32.03 36.92 19.41
C TYR A 891 33.13 37.39 18.43
N TYR A 892 34.07 38.23 18.87
CA TYR A 892 35.21 38.66 18.07
C TYR A 892 36.44 37.74 18.21
N SER A 893 36.31 36.56 18.83
CA SER A 893 37.42 35.62 19.03
C SER A 893 37.42 34.42 18.05
N PRO A 894 38.59 33.79 17.78
CA PRO A 894 38.75 32.70 16.80
C PRO A 894 38.11 31.35 17.19
N GLU A 895 37.62 31.19 18.43
CA GLU A 895 37.10 29.92 18.93
C GLU A 895 35.69 29.53 18.40
N SER A 896 35.07 30.34 17.53
CA SER A 896 33.65 30.21 17.14
C SER A 896 33.30 29.25 15.98
N ALA A 897 34.22 28.39 15.50
CA ALA A 897 34.07 27.69 14.19
C ALA A 897 34.14 26.12 14.17
N LEU A 898 33.72 25.37 15.22
CA LEU A 898 33.78 23.88 15.24
C LEU A 898 32.53 23.22 15.89
N GLU A 899 32.02 22.10 15.34
CA GLU A 899 30.99 21.23 15.95
C GLU A 899 31.17 19.71 15.68
N TYR A 900 30.58 18.85 16.54
CA TYR A 900 30.84 17.40 16.68
C TYR A 900 29.70 16.49 16.17
N SER A 901 30.04 15.35 15.54
CA SER A 901 29.08 14.24 15.32
C SER A 901 29.78 12.87 15.26
N ASP A 902 29.16 11.83 15.84
CA ASP A 902 29.63 10.42 15.90
C ASP A 902 31.09 10.21 16.36
N GLY A 903 31.53 11.01 17.33
CA GLY A 903 32.84 10.86 17.97
C GLY A 903 34.03 11.27 17.09
N GLN A 904 33.81 11.90 15.93
CA GLN A 904 34.87 12.53 15.14
C GLN A 904 34.49 13.95 14.68
N VAL A 905 35.52 14.77 14.52
CA VAL A 905 35.40 16.15 14.04
C VAL A 905 35.32 16.12 12.51
N ILE A 906 34.20 16.54 11.92
CA ILE A 906 33.99 16.49 10.46
C ILE A 906 33.94 17.92 9.91
N HIS A 907 34.73 18.17 8.86
CA HIS A 907 34.78 19.44 8.13
C HIS A 907 33.71 19.47 7.04
N GLN A 908 33.16 20.65 6.72
CA GLN A 908 32.07 20.81 5.74
C GLN A 908 32.38 20.22 4.35
N GLU A 909 33.65 20.19 3.95
CA GLU A 909 34.12 19.64 2.66
C GLU A 909 34.00 18.11 2.55
N ASP A 910 34.01 17.37 3.66
CA ASP A 910 33.91 15.90 3.65
C ASP A 910 32.45 15.43 3.49
N LYS A 911 31.48 16.26 3.88
CA LYS A 911 30.05 16.01 3.67
C LYS A 911 29.68 16.09 2.20
N GLU A 912 30.10 17.15 1.51
CA GLU A 912 29.82 17.36 0.08
C GLU A 912 30.41 16.24 -0.79
N PHE A 913 31.56 15.69 -0.40
CA PHE A 913 32.18 14.55 -1.08
C PHE A 913 31.33 13.27 -0.97
N MET A 914 30.81 12.94 0.22
CA MET A 914 29.99 11.74 0.42
C MET A 914 28.64 11.83 -0.30
N GLU A 915 28.02 13.01 -0.33
CA GLU A 915 26.79 13.27 -1.10
C GLU A 915 27.01 13.03 -2.61
N SER A 916 28.16 13.46 -3.13
CA SER A 916 28.54 13.24 -4.53
C SER A 916 28.73 11.75 -4.86
N VAL A 917 29.32 10.96 -3.95
CA VAL A 917 29.50 9.51 -4.14
C VAL A 917 28.16 8.78 -4.15
N ILE A 918 27.24 9.13 -3.23
CA ILE A 918 25.92 8.50 -3.13
C ILE A 918 25.10 8.75 -4.41
N SER A 919 25.12 9.99 -4.93
CA SER A 919 24.44 10.36 -6.18
C SER A 919 24.88 9.52 -7.39
N ILE A 920 26.19 9.21 -7.48
CA ILE A 920 26.75 8.37 -8.54
C ILE A 920 26.30 6.91 -8.39
N ILE A 921 26.25 6.39 -7.16
CA ILE A 921 25.79 5.03 -6.88
C ILE A 921 24.30 4.88 -7.23
N ASP A 922 23.45 5.83 -6.83
CA ASP A 922 22.01 5.81 -7.13
C ASP A 922 21.73 5.79 -8.63
N SER A 923 22.46 6.60 -9.40
CA SER A 923 22.27 6.71 -10.84
C SER A 923 22.70 5.46 -11.64
N ASN A 924 23.44 4.52 -11.03
CA ASN A 924 24.00 3.33 -11.70
C ASN A 924 23.75 2.03 -10.91
N ILE A 925 22.73 2.02 -10.05
CA ILE A 925 22.49 0.93 -9.11
C ILE A 925 22.06 -0.39 -9.80
N GLU A 926 21.39 -0.28 -10.95
CA GLU A 926 20.92 -1.41 -11.76
C GLU A 926 22.06 -2.08 -12.56
N GLU A 927 23.21 -1.43 -12.74
CA GLU A 927 24.32 -1.96 -13.54
C GLU A 927 25.10 -3.05 -12.79
N GLU A 928 25.30 -4.21 -13.42
CA GLU A 928 26.02 -5.35 -12.83
C GLU A 928 27.51 -5.04 -12.52
N ASN A 929 28.11 -4.11 -13.28
CA ASN A 929 29.52 -3.76 -13.22
C ASN A 929 29.86 -2.52 -12.37
N LEU A 930 28.97 -2.08 -11.46
CA LEU A 930 29.26 -0.97 -10.55
C LEU A 930 30.42 -1.31 -9.61
N ARG A 931 31.65 -0.97 -10.02
CA ARG A 931 32.88 -1.17 -9.26
C ARG A 931 33.47 0.19 -8.85
N PRO A 932 34.36 0.23 -7.83
CA PRO A 932 34.99 1.47 -7.39
C PRO A 932 35.73 2.23 -8.51
N GLU A 933 36.18 1.55 -9.56
CA GLU A 933 36.81 2.17 -10.73
C GLU A 933 35.86 3.12 -11.47
N LEU A 934 34.58 2.77 -11.61
CA LEU A 934 33.56 3.60 -12.28
C LEU A 934 33.24 4.85 -11.46
N ILE A 935 33.20 4.70 -10.13
CA ILE A 935 32.98 5.83 -9.21
C ILE A 935 34.17 6.79 -9.25
N ALA A 936 35.38 6.25 -9.28
CA ALA A 936 36.60 7.05 -9.39
C ALA A 936 36.62 7.84 -10.71
N GLU A 937 36.29 7.19 -11.83
CA GLU A 937 36.17 7.82 -13.15
C GLU A 937 35.16 8.97 -13.16
N LYS A 938 33.93 8.75 -12.65
CA LYS A 938 32.89 9.79 -12.59
C LYS A 938 33.19 10.94 -11.64
N LEU A 939 34.02 10.72 -10.62
CA LEU A 939 34.52 11.76 -9.71
C LEU A 939 35.80 12.45 -10.22
N GLY A 940 36.28 12.10 -11.43
CA GLY A 940 37.51 12.66 -11.98
C GLY A 940 38.76 12.32 -11.17
N THR A 941 38.75 11.19 -10.46
CA THR A 941 39.84 10.76 -9.57
C THR A 941 40.32 9.36 -9.91
N ASN A 942 41.45 8.95 -9.33
CA ASN A 942 41.93 7.57 -9.47
C ASN A 942 41.46 6.71 -8.30
N THR A 943 41.30 5.40 -8.53
CA THR A 943 40.81 4.44 -7.54
C THR A 943 41.61 4.50 -6.24
N ARG A 944 42.92 4.74 -6.30
CA ARG A 944 43.79 4.86 -5.12
C ARG A 944 43.43 6.05 -4.23
N ASN A 945 43.10 7.20 -4.82
CA ASN A 945 42.65 8.39 -4.10
C ASN A 945 41.24 8.22 -3.52
N LEU A 946 40.33 7.55 -4.24
CA LEU A 946 39.00 7.22 -3.74
C LEU A 946 39.08 6.39 -2.45
N TYR A 947 39.87 5.30 -2.45
CA TYR A 947 40.09 4.48 -1.26
C TYR A 947 40.75 5.25 -0.11
N ARG A 948 41.71 6.12 -0.43
CA ARG A 948 42.39 6.97 0.58
C ARG A 948 41.44 7.96 1.23
N ARG A 949 40.52 8.56 0.46
CA ARG A 949 39.55 9.54 0.96
C ARG A 949 38.43 8.84 1.75
N PHE A 950 37.96 7.68 1.30
CA PHE A 950 37.02 6.84 2.06
C PHE A 950 37.56 6.43 3.43
N LYS A 951 38.83 6.01 3.51
CA LYS A 951 39.48 5.63 4.78
C LYS A 951 39.61 6.79 5.78
N LYS A 952 39.58 8.04 5.30
CA LYS A 952 39.61 9.23 6.18
C LYS A 952 38.24 9.57 6.74
N ILE A 953 37.17 9.30 5.98
CA ILE A 953 35.80 9.75 6.29
C ILE A 953 34.96 8.61 6.90
N THR A 954 35.21 7.36 6.48
CA THR A 954 34.45 6.19 6.90
C THR A 954 35.37 5.00 7.19
N SER A 955 34.91 4.07 8.01
CA SER A 955 35.62 2.81 8.29
C SER A 955 35.43 1.72 7.22
N LEU A 956 34.54 1.95 6.24
CA LEU A 956 34.20 1.01 5.18
C LEU A 956 35.08 1.21 3.94
N THR A 957 35.39 0.13 3.23
CA THR A 957 36.01 0.23 1.90
C THR A 957 34.96 0.69 0.87
N PRO A 958 35.33 1.39 -0.22
CA PRO A 958 34.41 1.73 -1.29
C PRO A 958 33.59 0.54 -1.82
N SER A 959 34.21 -0.63 -1.95
CA SER A 959 33.51 -1.87 -2.36
C SER A 959 32.48 -2.33 -1.34
N ASP A 960 32.81 -2.28 -0.05
CA ASP A 960 31.88 -2.63 1.02
C ASP A 960 30.75 -1.60 1.14
N PHE A 961 31.03 -0.34 0.87
CA PHE A 961 30.03 0.74 0.86
C PHE A 961 29.01 0.55 -0.28
N ILE A 962 29.46 0.26 -1.50
CA ILE A 962 28.56 -0.04 -2.64
C ILE A 962 27.66 -1.24 -2.30
N LYS A 963 28.26 -2.30 -1.74
CA LYS A 963 27.54 -3.50 -1.32
C LYS A 963 26.50 -3.16 -0.24
N ASP A 964 26.90 -2.44 0.79
CA ASP A 964 26.02 -2.04 1.89
C ASP A 964 24.82 -1.23 1.39
N TYR A 965 25.10 -0.27 0.51
CA TYR A 965 24.11 0.61 -0.09
C TYR A 965 23.10 -0.15 -0.97
N ARG A 966 23.55 -1.10 -1.81
CA ARG A 966 22.66 -1.97 -2.61
C ARG A 966 21.69 -2.75 -1.74
N PHE A 967 22.15 -3.29 -0.60
CA PHE A 967 21.27 -4.03 0.33
C PHE A 967 20.34 -3.12 1.13
N THR A 968 20.70 -1.87 1.38
CA THR A 968 19.82 -0.86 1.98
C THR A 968 18.71 -0.46 1.00
N CYS A 969 19.04 -0.25 -0.28
CA CYS A 969 18.04 -0.01 -1.34
C CYS A 969 17.12 -1.22 -1.55
N ALA A 970 17.66 -2.44 -1.53
CA ALA A 970 16.87 -3.67 -1.60
C ALA A 970 15.87 -3.77 -0.41
N ALA A 971 16.32 -3.49 0.81
CA ALA A 971 15.47 -3.47 2.00
C ALA A 971 14.35 -2.42 1.90
N LYS A 972 14.67 -1.22 1.39
CA LYS A 972 13.68 -0.17 1.14
C LYS A 972 12.63 -0.61 0.12
N LEU A 973 13.06 -1.15 -1.02
CA LEU A 973 12.17 -1.66 -2.08
C LEU A 973 11.29 -2.83 -1.60
N LEU A 974 11.79 -3.66 -0.69
CA LEU A 974 11.02 -4.75 -0.09
C LEU A 974 9.80 -4.26 0.72
N ILE A 975 9.91 -3.07 1.35
CA ILE A 975 8.85 -2.45 2.18
C ILE A 975 7.95 -1.51 1.37
N THR A 976 8.54 -0.72 0.46
CA THR A 976 7.82 0.35 -0.26
C THR A 976 7.11 -0.12 -1.53
N THR A 977 7.48 -1.28 -2.09
CA THR A 977 6.93 -1.78 -3.36
C THR A 977 6.42 -3.22 -3.29
N ASN A 978 5.47 -3.56 -4.15
CA ASN A 978 4.93 -4.92 -4.30
C ASN A 978 5.72 -5.79 -5.29
N LEU A 979 6.91 -5.35 -5.72
CA LEU A 979 7.76 -6.10 -6.66
C LEU A 979 8.13 -7.47 -6.09
N THR A 980 8.26 -8.47 -6.96
CA THR A 980 8.74 -9.80 -6.56
C THR A 980 10.21 -9.70 -6.10
N ILE A 981 10.65 -10.64 -5.24
CA ILE A 981 12.05 -10.64 -4.77
C ILE A 981 13.02 -10.78 -5.95
N GLN A 982 12.61 -11.46 -7.03
CA GLN A 982 13.42 -11.62 -8.24
C GLN A 982 13.55 -10.31 -9.04
N GLU A 983 12.49 -9.50 -9.13
CA GLU A 983 12.54 -8.16 -9.73
C GLU A 983 13.38 -7.18 -8.89
N ILE A 984 13.32 -7.29 -7.56
CA ILE A 984 14.15 -6.45 -6.67
C ILE A 984 15.63 -6.79 -6.83
N ILE A 985 15.96 -8.09 -6.92
CA ILE A 985 17.32 -8.58 -7.17
C ILE A 985 17.88 -7.99 -8.48
N TYR A 986 17.06 -7.94 -9.53
CA TYR A 986 17.41 -7.29 -10.79
C TYR A 986 17.59 -5.77 -10.64
N LYS A 987 16.66 -5.07 -9.96
CA LYS A 987 16.71 -3.60 -9.75
C LYS A 987 17.88 -3.12 -8.88
N VAL A 988 18.54 -4.00 -8.13
CA VAL A 988 19.75 -3.65 -7.37
C VAL A 988 21.03 -4.18 -8.03
N GLY A 989 20.94 -4.65 -9.27
CA GLY A 989 22.09 -5.04 -10.09
C GLY A 989 22.82 -6.29 -9.58
N ILE A 990 22.10 -7.25 -8.96
CA ILE A 990 22.65 -8.50 -8.44
C ILE A 990 22.09 -9.67 -9.24
N ASN A 991 22.91 -10.42 -9.98
CA ASN A 991 22.42 -11.53 -10.80
C ASN A 991 22.35 -12.89 -10.07
N ASN A 992 23.13 -13.06 -9.00
CA ASN A 992 23.18 -14.32 -8.27
C ASN A 992 22.19 -14.32 -7.10
N LYS A 993 21.07 -15.04 -7.26
CA LYS A 993 20.03 -15.21 -6.23
C LYS A 993 20.60 -15.77 -4.92
N SER A 994 21.45 -16.79 -4.99
CA SER A 994 22.06 -17.41 -3.79
C SER A 994 22.98 -16.44 -3.04
N TYR A 995 23.71 -15.59 -3.77
CA TYR A 995 24.53 -14.53 -3.19
C TYR A 995 23.67 -13.48 -2.48
N PHE A 996 22.60 -13.01 -3.13
CA PHE A 996 21.68 -12.03 -2.55
C PHE A 996 21.08 -12.51 -1.23
N TYR A 997 20.52 -13.72 -1.19
CA TYR A 997 19.87 -14.25 0.00
C TYR A 997 20.85 -14.44 1.17
N ARG A 998 22.08 -14.90 0.89
CA ARG A 998 23.11 -15.09 1.92
C ARG A 998 23.56 -13.77 2.54
N GLU A 999 23.91 -12.79 1.71
CA GLU A 999 24.40 -11.50 2.20
C GLU A 999 23.28 -10.65 2.83
N PHE A 1000 22.06 -10.70 2.30
CA PHE A 1000 20.90 -10.05 2.92
C PHE A 1000 20.62 -10.62 4.31
N SER A 1001 20.60 -11.95 4.44
CA SER A 1001 20.37 -12.61 5.73
C SER A 1001 21.50 -12.35 6.73
N LYS A 1002 22.74 -12.22 6.25
CA LYS A 1002 23.90 -11.86 7.09
C LYS A 1002 23.81 -10.43 7.64
N LYS A 1003 23.22 -9.50 6.87
CA LYS A 1003 23.10 -8.08 7.27
C LYS A 1003 21.90 -7.84 8.20
N TYR A 1004 20.74 -8.42 7.89
CA TYR A 1004 19.49 -8.15 8.62
C TYR A 1004 19.07 -9.27 9.57
N ASN A 1005 19.87 -10.34 9.71
CA ASN A 1005 19.58 -11.53 10.53
C ASN A 1005 18.22 -12.19 10.21
N MET A 1006 17.69 -11.97 9.01
CA MET A 1006 16.42 -12.52 8.57
C MET A 1006 16.37 -12.60 7.03
N THR A 1007 15.51 -13.46 6.50
CA THR A 1007 15.36 -13.61 5.05
C THR A 1007 14.64 -12.39 4.42
N PRO A 1008 14.86 -12.09 3.13
CA PRO A 1008 14.14 -11.01 2.44
C PRO A 1008 12.60 -11.13 2.52
N LYS A 1009 12.09 -12.37 2.62
CA LYS A 1009 10.67 -12.65 2.76
C LYS A 1009 10.15 -12.30 4.16
N GLU A 1010 10.89 -12.67 5.20
CA GLU A 1010 10.58 -12.30 6.58
C GLU A 1010 10.68 -10.79 6.79
N TYR A 1011 11.70 -10.15 6.22
CA TYR A 1011 11.89 -8.69 6.28
C TYR A 1011 10.69 -7.92 5.69
N ARG A 1012 10.11 -8.44 4.60
CA ARG A 1012 8.88 -7.88 4.01
C ARG A 1012 7.63 -8.09 4.89
N GLN A 1013 7.61 -9.13 5.70
CA GLN A 1013 6.48 -9.49 6.55
C GLN A 1013 6.47 -8.73 7.89
N GLN A 1014 7.56 -8.04 8.27
CA GLN A 1014 7.64 -7.21 9.48
C GLN A 1014 6.90 -5.86 9.36
N LYS A 1015 5.83 -5.80 8.58
CA LYS A 1015 5.01 -4.59 8.40
C LYS A 1015 3.95 -4.45 9.49
#